data_AF-A0A2W1KI49-F1
#
_entry.id   AF-A0A2W1KI49-F1
#
_cell.length_a   1.000
_cell.length_b   1.000
_cell.length_c   1.000
_cell.angle_alpha   90.00
_cell.angle_beta   90.00
_cell.angle_gamma   90.00
#
_symmetry.space_group_name_H-M   'P 1'
#
loop_
_entity.id
_entity.type
_entity.pdbx_description
1 polymer ?
#
loop_
_entity_poly.entity_id
_entity_poly.type
_entity_poly.pdbx_seq_one_letter_code
_entity_poly.pdbx_strand_id
1 'polypeptide(L)'
;MTEIETAAAAAKISVIGVTDYMTLDGYEKLCAEKKTNGRLSTVDLLIPNIEFRMMPQTADGKALNLHLLIDPSEDDHIDKIKRALRNLKFDYDGQPYGCCREDLIEFGRAQDPLLADDDAAYTFGIRQFKPDRTAIKKWLDGERWLRSNSLIGIANGKDGISGLPLDGFGAVRDEILKWSHFVFSGNPRDREHYLGLKAGTPKDEIIRQYRSLKPCVHGSDAHEVEPLFKPDNERFCWVKSDPTFHGLRQILWEPEDRVHIGTLPPQPSDHSQQIRRISLSNSSGWFATDSIELNAGLVAVIGEKGAGKTAVADLSSFASGYPMDRKSQSSFITKGALHLSGTKIELEWGGGDRTEGVLTDSPLSSTRPRVRYLSQDFVERLCSSDHEGTELQKAIEDVVFAKLDEIQKEGYSSFGELRKAREAASNIQKEALRGELATLHKEVDRLQEAIDQRGSKIRAKAEVEKQVEELKKQLPDATQSVDQKILEELEKQQILLRELEEQIANRSRRRRTIEGAIESYGAIKKSTTQEVAKVGKQLLDAAVAESTVQKIGPTWAPDVDDLLQKEVEKLDAEIVALKGADGAPLNPLSVFGVQIEIARLKELVAKDEVSRKRLLDLQKQIAERSANAERLAKEILNLDEKVTRALEKQKAKQVDLYLDVFKALSADEAGLKELYSPMQDAIDQLGEEMQFSVSVGYQIDAKSWLDRSARFFDGRRVGAEAKREEIERIVETKLVPAWKSGDLENIKTAFEEFLAAVDIRSFPEKFGTSKSSRVELSDWIYSVDHIELSYKIHYAGTELEYLSPGTRGIALLVLYLLMDEDDTRPLLIDQPEGNLDNSSVYKQLVPYIRKAKKRRQIILITHNPNLVVATDAEQVIIATAERPTTQPYPCLNYDSGGLEHSVAGTDMGVREAVCLLLEGGEDAFRARENRYSLVQL
;
A
#
# COMPACT_ATOMS: atom_id res chain seq x y z
N MET A 1 -22.62 56.40 12.29
CA MET A 1 -21.61 56.00 13.30
C MET A 1 -22.14 54.97 14.28
N THR A 2 -23.11 55.29 15.14
CA THR A 2 -23.67 54.33 16.13
C THR A 2 -24.23 53.08 15.48
N GLU A 3 -24.87 53.23 14.32
CA GLU A 3 -25.39 52.11 13.55
C GLU A 3 -24.26 51.22 12.98
N ILE A 4 -23.17 51.80 12.48
CA ILE A 4 -22.00 51.06 11.97
C ILE A 4 -21.37 50.25 13.10
N GLU A 5 -21.18 50.87 14.27
CA GLU A 5 -20.62 50.23 15.45
C GLU A 5 -21.50 49.07 15.96
N THR A 6 -22.81 49.29 16.00
CA THR A 6 -23.79 48.26 16.39
C THR A 6 -23.79 47.10 15.39
N ALA A 7 -23.77 47.40 14.09
CA ALA A 7 -23.75 46.40 13.03
C ALA A 7 -22.43 45.60 13.02
N ALA A 8 -21.28 46.26 13.20
CA ALA A 8 -19.98 45.61 13.26
C ALA A 8 -19.87 44.67 14.47
N ALA A 9 -20.34 45.11 15.64
CA ALA A 9 -20.36 44.28 16.85
C ALA A 9 -21.30 43.07 16.71
N ALA A 10 -22.51 43.28 16.16
CA ALA A 10 -23.48 42.21 15.94
C ALA A 10 -22.97 41.15 14.95
N ALA A 11 -22.28 41.58 13.90
CA ALA A 11 -21.70 40.70 12.89
C ALA A 11 -20.28 40.20 13.24
N LYS A 12 -19.73 40.57 14.40
CA LYS A 12 -18.37 40.22 14.87
C LYS A 12 -17.26 40.56 13.87
N ILE A 13 -17.34 41.76 13.28
CA ILE A 13 -16.39 42.24 12.29
C ILE A 13 -15.14 42.81 12.97
N SER A 14 -13.98 42.25 12.63
CA SER A 14 -12.65 42.67 13.11
C SER A 14 -11.94 43.63 12.13
N VAL A 15 -12.24 43.58 10.83
CA VAL A 15 -11.59 44.43 9.82
C VAL A 15 -12.62 45.10 8.92
N ILE A 16 -12.48 46.41 8.69
CA ILE A 16 -13.36 47.17 7.80
C ILE A 16 -12.52 47.88 6.73
N GLY A 17 -12.81 47.58 5.46
CA GLY A 17 -12.38 48.40 4.33
C GLY A 17 -13.36 49.55 4.11
N VAL A 18 -12.90 50.80 4.21
CA VAL A 18 -13.73 51.99 4.03
C VAL A 18 -13.64 52.45 2.58
N THR A 19 -14.71 52.21 1.82
CA THR A 19 -14.76 52.55 0.39
C THR A 19 -15.14 54.01 0.20
N ASP A 20 -14.18 54.82 -0.23
CA ASP A 20 -14.38 56.22 -0.61
C ASP A 20 -14.13 56.40 -2.12
N TYR A 21 -15.01 57.13 -2.81
CA TYR A 21 -14.89 57.33 -4.26
C TYR A 21 -13.92 58.47 -4.55
N MET A 22 -12.67 58.14 -4.94
CA MET A 22 -11.59 59.09 -5.23
C MET A 22 -11.22 60.06 -4.08
N THR A 23 -11.65 59.78 -2.85
CA THR A 23 -11.37 60.59 -1.65
C THR A 23 -10.93 59.71 -0.48
N LEU A 24 -10.72 60.33 0.70
CA LEU A 24 -10.50 59.64 1.97
C LEU A 24 -11.43 60.18 3.08
N ASP A 25 -12.44 60.95 2.73
CA ASP A 25 -13.21 61.73 3.70
C ASP A 25 -13.95 60.83 4.70
N GLY A 26 -14.51 59.71 4.22
CA GLY A 26 -15.17 58.72 5.06
C GLY A 26 -14.19 57.98 5.96
N TYR A 27 -13.07 57.53 5.40
CA TYR A 27 -11.99 56.86 6.14
C TYR A 27 -11.41 57.74 7.25
N GLU A 28 -11.06 58.99 6.95
CA GLU A 28 -10.52 59.93 7.93
C GLU A 28 -11.49 60.18 9.08
N LYS A 29 -12.77 60.33 8.77
CA LYS A 29 -13.81 60.47 9.77
C LYS A 29 -13.88 59.26 10.69
N LEU A 30 -13.84 58.03 10.14
CA LEU A 30 -13.84 56.80 10.93
C LEU A 30 -12.56 56.64 11.77
N CYS A 31 -11.40 56.99 11.22
CA CYS A 31 -10.15 57.00 11.96
C CYS A 31 -10.16 57.98 13.13
N ALA A 32 -10.69 59.19 12.91
CA ALA A 32 -10.81 60.19 13.96
C ALA A 32 -11.74 59.71 15.09
N GLU A 33 -12.89 59.11 14.76
CA GLU A 33 -13.83 58.54 15.72
C GLU A 33 -13.23 57.38 16.51
N LYS A 34 -12.45 56.51 15.85
CA LYS A 34 -11.77 55.38 16.51
C LYS A 34 -10.65 55.85 17.44
N LYS A 35 -9.75 56.71 16.97
CA LYS A 35 -8.57 57.17 17.74
C LYS A 35 -8.92 58.17 18.83
N THR A 36 -9.83 59.12 18.55
CA THR A 36 -10.10 60.26 19.44
C THR A 36 -11.27 59.99 20.39
N ASN A 37 -12.33 59.33 19.89
CA ASN A 37 -13.56 59.11 20.65
C ASN A 37 -13.68 57.68 21.21
N GLY A 38 -12.69 56.81 20.99
CA GLY A 38 -12.65 55.43 21.52
C GLY A 38 -13.75 54.51 21.00
N ARG A 39 -14.33 54.83 19.83
CA ARG A 39 -15.42 54.05 19.20
C ARG A 39 -14.89 52.88 18.38
N LEU A 40 -15.79 51.99 17.93
CA LEU A 40 -15.44 50.82 17.11
C LEU A 40 -14.42 49.92 17.82
N SER A 41 -14.65 49.64 19.11
CA SER A 41 -13.76 48.86 19.96
C SER A 41 -13.64 47.39 19.54
N THR A 42 -14.61 46.87 18.78
CA THR A 42 -14.60 45.49 18.24
C THR A 42 -13.87 45.35 16.90
N VAL A 43 -13.48 46.47 16.27
CA VAL A 43 -12.81 46.48 14.97
C VAL A 43 -11.33 46.69 15.22
N ASP A 44 -10.48 45.73 14.86
CA ASP A 44 -9.04 45.82 15.06
C ASP A 44 -8.37 46.72 14.00
N LEU A 45 -8.85 46.68 12.75
CA LEU A 45 -8.23 47.37 11.62
C LEU A 45 -9.24 48.12 10.73
N LEU A 46 -8.92 49.38 10.41
CA LEU A 46 -9.57 50.15 9.35
C LEU A 46 -8.62 50.24 8.16
N ILE A 47 -9.08 49.86 6.97
CA ILE A 47 -8.30 49.93 5.73
C ILE A 47 -8.93 50.98 4.81
N PRO A 48 -8.19 52.00 4.35
CA PRO A 48 -8.67 52.90 3.30
C PRO A 48 -8.81 52.13 1.97
N ASN A 49 -10.00 52.16 1.37
CA ASN A 49 -10.30 51.59 0.07
C ASN A 49 -10.72 52.70 -0.90
N ILE A 50 -9.84 53.11 -1.82
CA ILE A 50 -10.18 54.16 -2.77
C ILE A 50 -10.75 53.54 -4.04
N GLU A 51 -11.99 53.91 -4.37
CA GLU A 51 -12.65 53.52 -5.61
C GLU A 51 -12.34 54.53 -6.74
N PHE A 52 -11.96 54.02 -7.91
CA PHE A 52 -11.76 54.76 -9.15
C PHE A 52 -12.64 54.21 -10.27
N ARG A 53 -13.10 55.11 -11.15
CA ARG A 53 -13.74 54.75 -12.42
C ARG A 53 -12.80 55.03 -13.58
N MET A 54 -12.43 53.97 -14.30
CA MET A 54 -11.37 53.97 -15.30
C MET A 54 -11.91 53.63 -16.70
N MET A 55 -11.38 54.28 -17.74
CA MET A 55 -11.66 53.93 -19.15
C MET A 55 -10.80 52.73 -19.63
N PRO A 56 -11.26 51.86 -20.54
CA PRO A 56 -12.44 51.98 -21.41
C PRO A 56 -13.77 51.66 -20.72
N GLN A 57 -14.89 52.01 -21.37
CA GLN A 57 -16.22 51.68 -20.88
C GLN A 57 -16.61 50.22 -21.20
N THR A 58 -17.47 49.65 -20.36
CA THR A 58 -18.16 48.40 -20.59
C THR A 58 -19.19 48.54 -21.71
N ALA A 59 -19.75 47.42 -22.16
CA ALA A 59 -20.77 47.42 -23.22
C ALA A 59 -21.99 48.32 -22.91
N ASP A 60 -22.29 48.53 -21.62
CA ASP A 60 -23.38 49.39 -21.13
C ASP A 60 -22.95 50.87 -20.95
N GLY A 61 -21.75 51.25 -21.42
CA GLY A 61 -21.23 52.62 -21.33
C GLY A 61 -20.69 53.02 -19.95
N LYS A 62 -20.52 52.06 -19.02
CA LYS A 62 -20.00 52.32 -17.67
C LYS A 62 -18.48 52.23 -17.64
N ALA A 63 -17.81 53.11 -16.92
CA ALA A 63 -16.38 52.98 -16.68
C ALA A 63 -16.08 51.82 -15.72
N LEU A 64 -14.92 51.19 -15.87
CA LEU A 64 -14.47 50.07 -15.05
C LEU A 64 -14.23 50.49 -13.61
N ASN A 65 -14.68 49.65 -12.67
CA ASN A 65 -14.47 49.87 -11.24
C ASN A 65 -13.12 49.27 -10.76
N LEU A 66 -12.21 50.13 -10.32
CA LEU A 66 -10.90 49.81 -9.78
C LEU A 66 -10.80 50.25 -8.32
N HIS A 67 -10.23 49.43 -7.47
CA HIS A 67 -10.08 49.69 -6.05
C HIS A 67 -8.62 49.67 -5.63
N LEU A 68 -8.30 50.51 -4.65
CA LEU A 68 -6.98 50.59 -4.03
C LEU A 68 -7.11 50.47 -2.51
N LEU A 69 -6.78 49.30 -1.97
CA LEU A 69 -6.66 49.08 -0.53
C LEU A 69 -5.26 49.50 -0.10
N ILE A 70 -5.12 50.42 0.84
CA ILE A 70 -3.81 51.01 1.19
C ILE A 70 -3.45 50.67 2.64
N ASP A 71 -2.17 50.41 2.89
CA ASP A 71 -1.64 50.07 4.21
C ASP A 71 -1.75 51.26 5.18
N PRO A 72 -2.51 51.14 6.29
CA PRO A 72 -2.68 52.21 7.26
C PRO A 72 -1.60 52.21 8.36
N SER A 73 -0.58 51.35 8.28
CA SER A 73 0.37 51.11 9.39
C SER A 73 1.28 52.30 9.71
N GLU A 74 1.57 53.18 8.74
CA GLU A 74 2.38 54.39 8.96
C GLU A 74 1.51 55.54 9.49
N ASP A 75 1.94 56.28 10.52
CA ASP A 75 1.12 57.34 11.13
C ASP A 75 0.71 58.47 10.16
N ASP A 76 1.55 58.79 9.18
CA ASP A 76 1.33 59.84 8.16
C ASP A 76 0.74 59.29 6.85
N HIS A 77 0.19 58.07 6.85
CA HIS A 77 -0.39 57.44 5.64
C HIS A 77 -1.45 58.31 4.97
N ILE A 78 -2.33 58.99 5.72
CA ILE A 78 -3.37 59.88 5.18
C ILE A 78 -2.77 60.99 4.31
N ASP A 79 -1.73 61.67 4.83
CA ASP A 79 -1.07 62.76 4.11
C ASP A 79 -0.34 62.26 2.86
N LYS A 80 0.28 61.08 2.95
CA LYS A 80 0.93 60.42 1.81
C LYS A 80 -0.06 60.04 0.73
N ILE A 81 -1.23 59.51 1.09
CA ILE A 81 -2.29 59.17 0.15
C ILE A 81 -2.85 60.42 -0.53
N LYS A 82 -3.19 61.47 0.23
CA LYS A 82 -3.66 62.75 -0.32
C LYS A 82 -2.67 63.36 -1.31
N ARG A 83 -1.37 63.32 -0.99
CA ARG A 83 -0.31 63.77 -1.89
C ARG A 83 -0.27 62.96 -3.18
N ALA A 84 -0.37 61.64 -3.09
CA ALA A 84 -0.38 60.77 -4.25
C ALA A 84 -1.63 61.03 -5.12
N LEU A 85 -2.82 61.15 -4.54
CA LEU A 85 -4.06 61.46 -5.29
C LEU A 85 -3.94 62.79 -6.05
N ARG A 86 -3.42 63.84 -5.42
CA ARG A 86 -3.19 65.14 -6.10
C ARG A 86 -2.33 65.02 -7.37
N ASN A 87 -1.41 64.05 -7.42
CA ASN A 87 -0.52 63.81 -8.55
C ASN A 87 -1.18 63.00 -9.69
N LEU A 88 -2.34 62.37 -9.45
CA LEU A 88 -3.16 61.80 -10.52
C LEU A 88 -3.81 62.95 -11.30
N LYS A 89 -3.36 63.16 -12.53
CA LYS A 89 -3.82 64.26 -13.39
C LYS A 89 -4.79 63.79 -14.46
N PHE A 90 -5.80 64.61 -14.73
CA PHE A 90 -6.73 64.47 -15.85
C PHE A 90 -6.77 65.79 -16.64
N ASP A 91 -6.45 65.71 -17.93
CA ASP A 91 -6.41 66.89 -18.81
C ASP A 91 -7.79 67.19 -19.40
N TYR A 92 -8.24 68.44 -19.25
CA TYR A 92 -9.46 68.95 -19.87
C TYR A 92 -9.25 70.38 -20.36
N ASP A 93 -9.62 70.66 -21.61
CA ASP A 93 -9.41 71.95 -22.30
C ASP A 93 -7.97 72.49 -22.20
N GLY A 94 -6.99 71.59 -22.28
CA GLY A 94 -5.56 71.94 -22.18
C GLY A 94 -5.07 72.26 -20.76
N GLN A 95 -5.90 72.10 -19.73
CA GLN A 95 -5.55 72.28 -18.33
C GLN A 95 -5.55 70.93 -17.58
N PRO A 96 -4.47 70.58 -16.86
CA PRO A 96 -4.43 69.40 -16.01
C PRO A 96 -5.08 69.67 -14.65
N TYR A 97 -6.06 68.84 -14.27
CA TYR A 97 -6.70 68.86 -12.96
C TYR A 97 -6.23 67.66 -12.12
N GLY A 98 -5.87 67.87 -10.86
CA GLY A 98 -5.52 66.81 -9.92
C GLY A 98 -6.71 66.14 -9.26
N CYS A 99 -6.52 64.90 -8.77
CA CYS A 99 -7.50 64.23 -7.92
C CYS A 99 -7.40 64.75 -6.47
N CYS A 100 -7.76 66.02 -6.26
CA CYS A 100 -7.93 66.62 -4.94
C CYS A 100 -9.13 67.56 -4.93
N ARG A 101 -9.70 67.84 -3.76
CA ARG A 101 -11.00 68.52 -3.65
C ARG A 101 -11.05 69.85 -4.39
N GLU A 102 -10.01 70.67 -4.27
CA GLU A 102 -9.93 71.98 -4.92
C GLU A 102 -9.95 71.85 -6.45
N ASP A 103 -9.03 71.05 -7.01
CA ASP A 103 -8.92 70.82 -8.46
C ASP A 103 -10.17 70.14 -9.03
N LEU A 104 -10.83 69.25 -8.28
CA LEU A 104 -12.06 68.57 -8.71
C LEU A 104 -13.26 69.52 -8.77
N ILE A 105 -13.34 70.50 -7.86
CA ILE A 105 -14.34 71.58 -7.91
C ILE A 105 -14.10 72.46 -9.14
N GLU A 106 -12.84 72.87 -9.37
CA GLU A 106 -12.47 73.67 -10.55
C GLU A 106 -12.78 72.91 -11.84
N PHE A 107 -12.46 71.62 -11.91
CA PHE A 107 -12.77 70.75 -13.03
C PHE A 107 -14.29 70.64 -13.28
N GLY A 108 -15.08 70.45 -12.22
CA GLY A 108 -16.54 70.40 -12.31
C GLY A 108 -17.12 71.69 -12.89
N ARG A 109 -16.62 72.85 -12.46
CA ARG A 109 -17.02 74.18 -12.96
C ARG A 109 -16.54 74.45 -14.39
N ALA A 110 -15.37 73.92 -14.77
CA ALA A 110 -14.87 74.03 -16.14
C ALA A 110 -15.79 73.28 -17.12
N GLN A 111 -16.41 72.18 -16.70
CA GLN A 111 -17.38 71.43 -17.50
C GLN A 111 -18.79 71.99 -17.44
N ASP A 112 -19.26 72.44 -16.28
CA ASP A 112 -20.55 73.10 -16.10
C ASP A 112 -20.40 74.40 -15.28
N PRO A 113 -20.29 75.55 -15.96
CA PRO A 113 -20.13 76.85 -15.31
C PRO A 113 -21.33 77.28 -14.44
N LEU A 114 -22.47 76.59 -14.52
CA LEU A 114 -23.67 76.89 -13.72
C LEU A 114 -23.57 76.36 -12.29
N LEU A 115 -22.57 75.53 -11.98
CA LEU A 115 -22.34 74.95 -10.66
C LEU A 115 -21.69 75.98 -9.70
N ALA A 116 -22.53 76.80 -9.07
CA ALA A 116 -22.10 77.80 -8.10
C ALA A 116 -21.73 77.21 -6.73
N ASP A 117 -22.43 76.14 -6.30
CA ASP A 117 -22.20 75.47 -5.02
C ASP A 117 -20.96 74.55 -5.07
N ASP A 118 -20.08 74.66 -4.07
CA ASP A 118 -18.82 73.90 -4.03
C ASP A 118 -19.05 72.39 -3.91
N ASP A 119 -20.03 71.93 -3.12
CA ASP A 119 -20.29 70.50 -2.93
C ASP A 119 -20.95 69.86 -4.16
N ALA A 120 -21.86 70.61 -4.82
CA ALA A 120 -22.43 70.21 -6.11
C ALA A 120 -21.36 70.16 -7.21
N ALA A 121 -20.48 71.17 -7.29
CA ALA A 121 -19.35 71.20 -8.23
C ALA A 121 -18.38 70.04 -7.97
N TYR A 122 -18.06 69.76 -6.70
CA TYR A 122 -17.20 68.66 -6.30
C TYR A 122 -17.78 67.30 -6.70
N THR A 123 -19.05 67.05 -6.36
CA THR A 123 -19.76 65.81 -6.70
C THR A 123 -19.82 65.61 -8.21
N PHE A 124 -20.07 66.67 -8.97
CA PHE A 124 -20.07 66.61 -10.43
C PHE A 124 -18.66 66.33 -10.98
N GLY A 125 -17.64 67.05 -10.51
CA GLY A 125 -16.24 66.86 -10.90
C GLY A 125 -15.77 65.42 -10.67
N ILE A 126 -16.05 64.87 -9.49
CA ILE A 126 -15.77 63.45 -9.14
C ILE A 126 -16.42 62.48 -10.15
N ARG A 127 -17.69 62.70 -10.53
CA ARG A 127 -18.41 61.82 -11.46
C ARG A 127 -17.82 61.85 -12.88
N GLN A 128 -17.20 62.96 -13.26
CA GLN A 128 -16.64 63.16 -14.61
C GLN A 128 -15.14 62.83 -14.69
N PHE A 129 -14.42 62.87 -13.57
CA PHE A 129 -13.00 62.56 -13.50
C PHE A 129 -12.78 61.06 -13.73
N LYS A 130 -12.55 60.66 -14.99
CA LYS A 130 -12.42 59.25 -15.41
C LYS A 130 -11.11 59.03 -16.15
N PRO A 131 -9.97 59.00 -15.43
CA PRO A 131 -8.67 58.76 -16.06
C PRO A 131 -8.65 57.41 -16.78
N ASP A 132 -7.93 57.35 -17.90
CA ASP A 132 -7.75 56.09 -18.62
C ASP A 132 -6.74 55.17 -17.91
N ARG A 133 -6.73 53.89 -18.29
CA ARG A 133 -5.82 52.88 -17.73
C ARG A 133 -4.34 53.24 -17.82
N THR A 134 -3.92 53.97 -18.84
CA THR A 134 -2.52 54.36 -19.07
C THR A 134 -2.13 55.45 -18.08
N ALA A 135 -3.01 56.43 -17.88
CA ALA A 135 -2.84 57.49 -16.89
C ALA A 135 -2.75 56.92 -15.47
N ILE A 136 -3.69 56.04 -15.09
CA ILE A 136 -3.67 55.38 -13.76
C ILE A 136 -2.38 54.56 -13.59
N LYS A 137 -2.00 53.75 -14.58
CA LYS A 137 -0.79 52.91 -14.48
C LYS A 137 0.47 53.76 -14.34
N LYS A 138 0.60 54.82 -15.13
CA LYS A 138 1.74 55.74 -15.08
C LYS A 138 1.81 56.48 -13.74
N TRP A 139 0.66 56.90 -13.22
CA TRP A 139 0.57 57.52 -11.89
C TRP A 139 1.03 56.56 -10.79
N LEU A 140 0.49 55.34 -10.74
CA LEU A 140 0.90 54.33 -9.76
C LEU A 140 2.40 53.97 -9.88
N ASP A 141 2.95 53.94 -11.09
CA ASP A 141 4.38 53.70 -11.30
C ASP A 141 5.26 54.86 -10.85
N GLY A 142 4.75 56.10 -10.91
CA GLY A 142 5.42 57.28 -10.38
C GLY A 142 5.37 57.37 -8.84
N GLU A 143 4.33 56.81 -8.22
CA GLU A 143 4.11 56.85 -6.77
C GLU A 143 4.70 55.62 -6.05
N ARG A 144 6.02 55.61 -5.85
CA ARG A 144 6.75 54.46 -5.26
C ARG A 144 6.18 53.99 -3.91
N TRP A 145 5.86 54.93 -3.02
CA TRP A 145 5.31 54.60 -1.70
C TRP A 145 3.93 53.96 -1.83
N LEU A 146 3.02 54.59 -2.58
CA LEU A 146 1.66 54.09 -2.77
C LEU A 146 1.67 52.70 -3.40
N ARG A 147 2.49 52.50 -4.44
CA ARG A 147 2.65 51.19 -5.09
C ARG A 147 3.15 50.09 -4.16
N SER A 148 4.02 50.42 -3.20
CA SER A 148 4.61 49.44 -2.28
C SER A 148 3.68 49.08 -1.10
N ASN A 149 2.75 49.99 -0.80
CA ASN A 149 1.86 49.94 0.35
C ASN A 149 0.37 49.85 -0.07
N SER A 150 0.07 49.30 -1.24
CA SER A 150 -1.32 49.11 -1.67
C SER A 150 -1.56 47.79 -2.40
N LEU A 151 -2.80 47.32 -2.30
CA LEU A 151 -3.36 46.22 -3.07
C LEU A 151 -4.36 46.79 -4.07
N ILE A 152 -4.22 46.34 -5.31
CA ILE A 152 -5.01 46.84 -6.44
C ILE A 152 -6.06 45.77 -6.76
N GLY A 153 -7.33 46.12 -6.58
CA GLY A 153 -8.47 45.27 -6.88
C GLY A 153 -9.17 45.75 -8.14
N ILE A 154 -9.68 44.83 -8.94
CA ILE A 154 -10.56 45.16 -10.06
C ILE A 154 -11.88 44.42 -9.93
N ALA A 155 -13.00 45.12 -10.12
CA ALA A 155 -14.31 44.49 -10.06
C ALA A 155 -14.51 43.51 -11.20
N ASN A 156 -15.25 42.43 -10.93
CA ASN A 156 -15.82 41.56 -11.94
C ASN A 156 -17.34 41.68 -11.93
N GLY A 157 -17.96 41.83 -13.11
CA GLY A 157 -19.39 42.13 -13.24
C GLY A 157 -19.70 43.07 -14.41
N LYS A 158 -20.88 43.71 -14.37
CA LYS A 158 -21.38 44.60 -15.45
C LYS A 158 -20.56 45.88 -15.60
N ASP A 159 -20.02 46.39 -14.51
CA ASP A 159 -19.12 47.55 -14.43
C ASP A 159 -17.66 47.13 -14.12
N GLY A 160 -17.36 45.84 -14.31
CA GLY A 160 -16.05 45.24 -14.12
C GLY A 160 -15.48 44.65 -15.41
N ILE A 161 -14.42 43.86 -15.28
CA ILE A 161 -13.68 43.28 -16.41
C ILE A 161 -14.54 42.44 -17.35
N SER A 162 -15.47 41.64 -16.81
CA SER A 162 -16.39 40.83 -17.62
C SER A 162 -17.37 41.66 -18.44
N GLY A 163 -17.60 42.93 -18.09
CA GLY A 163 -18.46 43.86 -18.82
C GLY A 163 -17.80 44.45 -20.08
N LEU A 164 -16.49 44.24 -20.27
CA LEU A 164 -15.81 44.65 -21.50
C LEU A 164 -16.29 43.81 -22.70
N PRO A 165 -16.47 44.42 -23.89
CA PRO A 165 -16.86 43.69 -25.10
C PRO A 165 -15.91 42.51 -25.37
N LEU A 166 -16.47 41.35 -25.72
CA LEU A 166 -15.71 40.13 -25.99
C LEU A 166 -14.80 40.26 -27.21
N ASP A 167 -15.24 41.02 -28.21
CA ASP A 167 -14.50 41.23 -29.46
C ASP A 167 -13.62 42.48 -29.35
N GLY A 168 -12.30 42.29 -29.33
CA GLY A 168 -11.30 43.37 -29.45
C GLY A 168 -10.64 43.86 -28.15
N PHE A 169 -11.18 43.55 -26.96
CA PHE A 169 -10.62 44.02 -25.66
C PHE A 169 -9.88 42.94 -24.85
N GLY A 170 -9.66 41.74 -25.41
CA GLY A 170 -8.94 40.66 -24.71
C GLY A 170 -7.57 41.08 -24.20
N ALA A 171 -6.77 41.76 -25.02
CA ALA A 171 -5.46 42.25 -24.62
C ALA A 171 -5.53 43.30 -23.48
N VAL A 172 -6.55 44.15 -23.48
CA VAL A 172 -6.77 45.17 -22.44
C VAL A 172 -7.17 44.53 -21.12
N ARG A 173 -8.05 43.52 -21.18
CA ARG A 173 -8.43 42.70 -20.02
C ARG A 173 -7.21 42.02 -19.39
N ASP A 174 -6.41 41.36 -20.21
CA ASP A 174 -5.19 40.67 -19.76
C ASP A 174 -4.21 41.66 -19.15
N GLU A 175 -4.03 42.84 -19.76
CA GLU A 175 -3.15 43.89 -19.23
C GLU A 175 -3.60 44.37 -17.86
N ILE A 176 -4.89 44.68 -17.66
CA ILE A 176 -5.41 45.11 -16.36
C ILE A 176 -5.22 44.04 -15.29
N LEU A 177 -5.51 42.78 -15.61
CA LEU A 177 -5.31 41.66 -14.68
C LEU A 177 -3.84 41.44 -14.34
N LYS A 178 -2.90 41.69 -15.27
CA LYS A 178 -1.45 41.55 -15.02
C LYS A 178 -0.92 42.49 -13.94
N TRP A 179 -1.49 43.67 -13.76
CA TRP A 179 -1.09 44.62 -12.70
C TRP A 179 -2.11 44.76 -11.56
N SER A 180 -3.24 44.04 -11.64
CA SER A 180 -4.18 43.87 -10.52
C SER A 180 -3.68 42.77 -9.58
N HIS A 181 -3.84 42.98 -8.28
CA HIS A 181 -3.46 42.03 -7.23
C HIS A 181 -4.58 41.04 -6.92
N PHE A 182 -5.85 41.48 -6.96
CA PHE A 182 -7.00 40.65 -6.65
C PHE A 182 -8.22 41.06 -7.49
N VAL A 183 -9.26 40.22 -7.47
CA VAL A 183 -10.52 40.46 -8.17
C VAL A 183 -11.64 40.63 -7.16
N PHE A 184 -12.41 41.71 -7.26
CA PHE A 184 -13.63 41.89 -6.47
C PHE A 184 -14.76 41.06 -7.09
N SER A 185 -15.00 39.87 -6.55
CA SER A 185 -16.10 38.99 -6.95
C SER A 185 -16.47 38.01 -5.83
N GLY A 186 -17.76 37.89 -5.55
CA GLY A 186 -18.31 36.82 -4.69
C GLY A 186 -18.74 35.57 -5.47
N ASN A 187 -18.56 35.51 -6.79
CA ASN A 187 -19.03 34.39 -7.61
C ASN A 187 -18.06 33.19 -7.51
N PRO A 188 -18.52 32.00 -7.08
CA PRO A 188 -17.66 30.81 -6.99
C PRO A 188 -16.99 30.43 -8.31
N ARG A 189 -17.65 30.66 -9.45
CA ARG A 189 -17.08 30.36 -10.77
C ARG A 189 -15.91 31.26 -11.14
N ASP A 190 -15.92 32.50 -10.67
CA ASP A 190 -14.81 33.43 -10.89
C ASP A 190 -13.60 32.98 -10.06
N ARG A 191 -13.85 32.57 -8.81
CA ARG A 191 -12.82 31.99 -7.94
C ARG A 191 -12.19 30.75 -8.57
N GLU A 192 -12.99 29.81 -9.08
CA GLU A 192 -12.48 28.62 -9.77
C GLU A 192 -11.62 28.98 -11.00
N HIS A 193 -12.02 29.98 -11.79
CA HIS A 193 -11.26 30.41 -12.95
C HIS A 193 -9.93 31.07 -12.58
N TYR A 194 -9.95 32.08 -11.69
CA TYR A 194 -8.76 32.83 -11.33
C TYR A 194 -7.76 32.08 -10.43
N LEU A 195 -8.19 30.95 -9.85
CA LEU A 195 -7.33 29.99 -9.16
C LEU A 195 -6.84 28.84 -10.08
N GLY A 196 -7.27 28.79 -11.34
CA GLY A 196 -6.90 27.72 -12.27
C GLY A 196 -7.45 26.34 -11.89
N LEU A 197 -8.61 26.31 -11.21
CA LEU A 197 -9.31 25.08 -10.80
C LEU A 197 -10.36 24.64 -11.83
N LYS A 198 -10.65 25.47 -12.83
CA LYS A 198 -11.59 25.16 -13.90
C LYS A 198 -10.97 24.20 -14.92
N ALA A 199 -11.72 23.16 -15.30
CA ALA A 199 -11.30 22.22 -16.33
C ALA A 199 -10.91 22.94 -17.64
N GLY A 200 -9.71 22.66 -18.15
CA GLY A 200 -9.15 23.31 -19.34
C GLY A 200 -8.47 24.66 -19.09
N THR A 201 -8.28 25.10 -17.84
CA THR A 201 -7.53 26.32 -17.50
C THR A 201 -6.69 26.10 -16.23
N PRO A 202 -5.59 25.33 -16.30
CA PRO A 202 -4.78 25.00 -15.13
C PRO A 202 -4.06 26.22 -14.55
N LYS A 203 -3.55 26.10 -13.31
CA LYS A 203 -2.81 27.16 -12.58
C LYS A 203 -1.72 27.81 -13.44
N ASP A 204 -0.91 27.02 -14.12
CA ASP A 204 0.20 27.51 -14.96
C ASP A 204 -0.28 28.39 -16.12
N GLU A 205 -1.47 28.11 -16.67
CA GLU A 205 -2.05 28.92 -17.74
C GLU A 205 -2.50 30.28 -17.21
N ILE A 206 -3.15 30.31 -16.04
CA ILE A 206 -3.56 31.54 -15.36
C ILE A 206 -2.34 32.39 -15.00
N ILE A 207 -1.29 31.78 -14.44
CA ILE A 207 -0.04 32.46 -14.11
C ILE A 207 0.63 33.00 -15.38
N ARG A 208 0.69 32.23 -16.46
CA ARG A 208 1.21 32.70 -17.75
C ARG A 208 0.42 33.90 -18.29
N GLN A 209 -0.91 33.87 -18.17
CA GLN A 209 -1.77 34.92 -18.72
C GLN A 209 -1.78 36.18 -17.85
N TYR A 210 -1.87 36.05 -16.53
CA TYR A 210 -2.12 37.15 -15.59
C TYR A 210 -0.98 37.42 -14.59
N ARG A 211 0.17 36.74 -14.74
CA ARG A 211 1.38 36.76 -13.89
C ARG A 211 1.23 36.15 -12.49
N SER A 212 0.00 35.96 -12.02
CA SER A 212 -0.29 35.32 -10.75
C SER A 212 -1.70 34.74 -10.78
N LEU A 213 -1.96 33.80 -9.89
CA LEU A 213 -3.34 33.53 -9.48
C LEU A 213 -3.95 34.80 -8.88
N LYS A 214 -5.28 34.98 -9.00
CA LYS A 214 -5.96 36.17 -8.45
C LYS A 214 -6.95 35.73 -7.37
N PRO A 215 -6.74 36.13 -6.10
CA PRO A 215 -7.74 35.90 -5.06
C PRO A 215 -9.02 36.67 -5.38
N CYS A 216 -10.15 36.06 -5.10
CA CYS A 216 -11.45 36.72 -5.20
C CYS A 216 -11.89 37.21 -3.82
N VAL A 217 -12.00 38.53 -3.67
CA VAL A 217 -12.43 39.19 -2.43
C VAL A 217 -13.82 39.76 -2.62
N HIS A 218 -14.63 39.78 -1.56
CA HIS A 218 -15.99 40.32 -1.60
C HIS A 218 -16.36 40.99 -0.27
N GLY A 219 -17.26 41.96 -0.33
CA GLY A 219 -17.79 42.68 0.81
C GLY A 219 -19.22 43.16 0.55
N SER A 220 -19.87 43.71 1.56
CA SER A 220 -21.21 44.30 1.41
C SER A 220 -21.15 45.63 0.66
N ASP A 221 -21.82 45.75 -0.48
CA ASP A 221 -21.97 47.00 -1.24
C ASP A 221 -23.12 47.86 -0.67
N ALA A 222 -22.99 48.18 0.62
CA ALA A 222 -24.05 48.79 1.41
C ALA A 222 -24.14 50.30 1.16
N HIS A 223 -25.25 50.75 0.57
CA HIS A 223 -25.59 52.16 0.37
C HIS A 223 -26.51 52.71 1.47
N GLU A 224 -26.94 51.84 2.39
CA GLU A 224 -27.82 52.11 3.51
C GLU A 224 -27.35 51.31 4.73
N VAL A 225 -27.91 51.61 5.91
CA VAL A 225 -27.51 51.00 7.18
C VAL A 225 -27.86 49.51 7.26
N GLU A 226 -29.05 49.13 6.79
CA GLU A 226 -29.57 47.77 6.90
C GLU A 226 -28.70 46.68 6.23
N PRO A 227 -28.13 46.90 5.01
CA PRO A 227 -27.24 45.94 4.34
C PRO A 227 -25.78 45.94 4.83
N LEU A 228 -25.40 46.78 5.81
CA LEU A 228 -24.03 46.80 6.32
C LEU A 228 -23.59 45.41 6.80
N PHE A 229 -22.43 44.96 6.33
CA PHE A 229 -21.82 43.66 6.63
C PHE A 229 -22.67 42.44 6.22
N LYS A 230 -23.65 42.62 5.33
CA LYS A 230 -24.47 41.54 4.76
C LYS A 230 -24.24 41.46 3.24
N PRO A 231 -23.20 40.74 2.78
CA PRO A 231 -22.94 40.57 1.36
C PRO A 231 -24.07 39.80 0.66
N ASP A 232 -24.26 40.08 -0.62
CA ASP A 232 -25.31 39.45 -1.43
C ASP A 232 -25.20 37.92 -1.41
N ASN A 233 -26.35 37.25 -1.27
CA ASN A 233 -26.45 35.78 -1.18
C ASN A 233 -25.63 35.18 -0.03
N GLU A 234 -25.38 35.94 1.05
CA GLU A 234 -24.61 35.49 2.23
C GLU A 234 -23.19 35.03 1.88
N ARG A 235 -22.59 35.64 0.85
CA ARG A 235 -21.25 35.34 0.36
C ARG A 235 -20.18 36.05 1.19
N PHE A 236 -20.03 35.67 2.46
CA PHE A 236 -19.00 36.25 3.31
C PHE A 236 -17.60 35.89 2.80
N CYS A 237 -16.69 36.87 2.86
CA CYS A 237 -15.29 36.68 2.52
C CYS A 237 -14.49 36.41 3.79
N TRP A 238 -14.07 35.16 3.96
CA TRP A 238 -13.23 34.72 5.06
C TRP A 238 -11.77 34.76 4.64
N VAL A 239 -10.96 35.51 5.39
CA VAL A 239 -9.52 35.62 5.18
C VAL A 239 -8.81 34.97 6.35
N LYS A 240 -7.92 34.01 6.06
CA LYS A 240 -7.10 33.31 7.05
C LYS A 240 -5.80 34.09 7.27
N SER A 241 -5.83 35.03 8.20
CA SER A 241 -4.67 35.82 8.62
C SER A 241 -4.90 36.55 9.94
N ASP A 242 -3.83 37.11 10.51
CA ASP A 242 -3.96 38.16 11.51
C ASP A 242 -4.74 39.37 10.94
N PRO A 243 -5.49 40.14 11.76
CA PRO A 243 -6.25 41.31 11.32
C PRO A 243 -5.33 42.52 11.08
N THR A 244 -4.31 42.35 10.24
CA THR A 244 -3.34 43.36 9.84
C THR A 244 -3.34 43.51 8.31
N PHE A 245 -2.84 44.63 7.79
CA PHE A 245 -2.72 44.79 6.33
C PHE A 245 -1.72 43.79 5.73
N HIS A 246 -0.64 43.48 6.45
CA HIS A 246 0.30 42.42 6.05
C HIS A 246 -0.34 41.03 6.04
N GLY A 247 -1.24 40.74 6.98
CA GLY A 247 -2.07 39.53 6.97
C GLY A 247 -2.97 39.47 5.75
N LEU A 248 -3.70 40.56 5.45
CA LEU A 248 -4.50 40.64 4.23
C LEU A 248 -3.65 40.45 2.97
N ARG A 249 -2.42 40.99 2.94
CA ARG A 249 -1.50 40.81 1.83
C ARG A 249 -1.23 39.32 1.56
N GLN A 250 -1.26 38.45 2.58
CA GLN A 250 -0.94 37.01 2.45
C GLN A 250 -1.80 36.28 1.41
N ILE A 251 -2.99 36.81 1.10
CA ILE A 251 -3.89 36.26 0.07
C ILE A 251 -3.25 36.22 -1.33
N LEU A 252 -2.23 37.03 -1.59
CA LEU A 252 -1.57 37.07 -2.90
C LEU A 252 -0.69 35.85 -3.15
N TRP A 253 -0.12 35.28 -2.09
CA TRP A 253 0.78 34.14 -2.19
C TRP A 253 0.03 32.82 -2.05
N GLU A 254 -1.01 32.78 -1.20
CA GLU A 254 -1.81 31.57 -0.94
C GLU A 254 -3.31 31.80 -1.17
N PRO A 255 -3.74 32.23 -2.37
CA PRO A 255 -5.11 32.68 -2.63
C PRO A 255 -6.15 31.57 -2.50
N GLU A 256 -5.78 30.32 -2.75
CA GLU A 256 -6.68 29.17 -2.63
C GLU A 256 -6.96 28.81 -1.16
N ASP A 257 -5.93 28.84 -0.32
CA ASP A 257 -6.00 28.35 1.07
C ASP A 257 -6.33 29.48 2.07
N ARG A 258 -6.07 30.74 1.72
CA ARG A 258 -6.31 31.89 2.61
C ARG A 258 -7.59 32.66 2.33
N VAL A 259 -8.25 32.47 1.18
CA VAL A 259 -9.51 33.18 0.84
C VAL A 259 -10.64 32.21 0.55
N HIS A 260 -11.72 32.32 1.31
CA HIS A 260 -12.94 31.54 1.13
C HIS A 260 -14.17 32.44 1.01
N ILE A 261 -15.03 32.16 0.04
CA ILE A 261 -16.31 32.85 -0.14
C ILE A 261 -17.43 31.86 0.19
N GLY A 262 -18.18 32.14 1.27
CA GLY A 262 -19.24 31.22 1.74
C GLY A 262 -19.91 31.72 3.02
N THR A 263 -20.99 31.03 3.43
CA THR A 263 -21.76 31.37 4.62
C THR A 263 -21.01 31.11 5.92
N LEU A 264 -20.15 30.09 5.92
CA LEU A 264 -19.32 29.69 7.06
C LEU A 264 -17.85 29.65 6.63
N PRO A 265 -16.91 29.94 7.55
CA PRO A 265 -15.50 29.74 7.26
C PRO A 265 -15.21 28.24 7.08
N PRO A 266 -14.22 27.87 6.26
CA PRO A 266 -13.83 26.48 6.10
C PRO A 266 -13.35 25.92 7.44
N GLN A 267 -13.87 24.74 7.83
CA GLN A 267 -13.42 24.04 9.03
C GLN A 267 -12.45 22.90 8.62
N PRO A 268 -11.14 23.03 8.93
CA PRO A 268 -10.11 22.14 8.41
C PRO A 268 -10.00 20.81 9.16
N SER A 269 -10.83 20.51 10.17
CA SER A 269 -10.78 19.23 10.89
C SER A 269 -11.96 19.07 11.83
N ASP A 270 -12.18 17.86 12.33
CA ASP A 270 -13.09 17.59 13.45
C ASP A 270 -12.69 18.45 14.67
N HIS A 271 -13.45 19.51 14.90
CA HIS A 271 -13.22 20.48 15.97
C HIS A 271 -13.16 19.83 17.35
N SER A 272 -13.84 18.69 17.57
CA SER A 272 -13.81 17.99 18.85
C SER A 272 -12.46 17.36 19.17
N GLN A 273 -11.64 17.05 18.14
CA GLN A 273 -10.33 16.42 18.28
C GLN A 273 -9.17 17.41 18.31
N GLN A 274 -9.38 18.69 18.03
CA GLN A 274 -8.30 19.67 18.02
C GLN A 274 -7.85 20.01 19.45
N ILE A 275 -6.54 20.10 19.69
CA ILE A 275 -6.02 20.69 20.92
C ILE A 275 -6.09 22.21 20.74
N ARG A 276 -6.83 22.88 21.62
CA ARG A 276 -6.99 24.34 21.62
C ARG A 276 -5.98 25.02 22.53
N ARG A 277 -5.68 24.41 23.68
CA ARG A 277 -4.82 25.00 24.70
C ARG A 277 -4.06 23.93 25.47
N ILE A 278 -2.77 24.17 25.70
CA ILE A 278 -1.94 23.42 26.64
C ILE A 278 -1.76 24.30 27.87
N SER A 279 -2.18 23.85 29.05
CA SER A 279 -1.97 24.58 30.31
C SER A 279 -0.94 23.85 31.17
N LEU A 280 -0.02 24.61 31.74
CA LEU A 280 1.07 24.12 32.58
C LEU A 280 0.91 24.75 33.96
N SER A 281 1.02 23.92 35.01
CA SER A 281 1.02 24.41 36.39
C SER A 281 1.94 23.57 37.25
N ASN A 282 2.42 24.13 38.37
CA ASN A 282 3.39 23.50 39.27
C ASN A 282 4.68 23.06 38.57
N SER A 283 5.17 23.86 37.62
CA SER A 283 6.34 23.57 36.78
C SER A 283 7.69 23.81 37.46
N SER A 284 7.73 24.24 38.72
CA SER A 284 8.97 24.49 39.47
C SER A 284 9.98 25.41 38.75
N GLY A 285 9.47 26.38 37.96
CA GLY A 285 10.29 27.34 37.21
C GLY A 285 10.85 26.83 35.88
N TRP A 286 10.39 25.67 35.37
CA TRP A 286 10.76 25.18 34.03
C TRP A 286 10.10 25.95 32.89
N PHE A 287 8.93 26.54 33.13
CA PHE A 287 8.14 27.24 32.13
C PHE A 287 7.81 28.64 32.65
N ALA A 288 8.13 29.67 31.85
CA ALA A 288 7.68 31.04 32.08
C ALA A 288 6.22 31.24 31.64
N THR A 289 5.77 30.41 30.69
CA THR A 289 4.41 30.45 30.14
C THR A 289 3.48 29.49 30.88
N ASP A 290 2.34 29.98 31.35
CA ASP A 290 1.32 29.14 32.02
C ASP A 290 0.39 28.43 31.03
N SER A 291 0.26 28.94 29.80
CA SER A 291 -0.52 28.27 28.76
C SER A 291 -0.09 28.64 27.34
N ILE A 292 -0.23 27.68 26.42
CA ILE A 292 0.04 27.82 25.00
C ILE A 292 -1.28 27.61 24.25
N GLU A 293 -1.74 28.62 23.51
CA GLU A 293 -2.90 28.50 22.62
C GLU A 293 -2.48 27.91 21.28
N LEU A 294 -3.34 27.07 20.69
CA LEU A 294 -3.07 26.35 19.45
C LEU A 294 -4.17 26.58 18.42
N ASN A 295 -3.78 26.90 17.20
CA ASN A 295 -4.66 27.01 16.04
C ASN A 295 -4.98 25.62 15.45
N ALA A 296 -6.09 25.56 14.71
CA ALA A 296 -6.38 24.43 13.83
C ALA A 296 -5.42 24.42 12.62
N GLY A 297 -5.31 23.28 11.94
CA GLY A 297 -4.39 23.12 10.80
C GLY A 297 -2.97 22.81 11.25
N LEU A 298 -1.97 23.50 10.69
CA LEU A 298 -0.55 23.28 10.96
C LEU A 298 -0.01 24.30 11.98
N VAL A 299 0.43 23.78 13.12
CA VAL A 299 1.21 24.50 14.12
C VAL A 299 2.66 24.08 14.02
N ALA A 300 3.54 25.00 13.62
CA ALA A 300 4.97 24.76 13.56
C ALA A 300 5.65 25.24 14.84
N VAL A 301 6.50 24.41 15.46
CA VAL A 301 7.30 24.78 16.64
C VAL A 301 8.77 24.89 16.24
N ILE A 302 9.31 26.10 16.32
CA ILE A 302 10.69 26.43 15.94
C ILE A 302 11.45 27.00 17.14
N GLY A 303 12.77 27.18 16.99
CA GLY A 303 13.64 27.65 18.07
C GLY A 303 15.04 27.07 17.96
N GLU A 304 15.98 27.62 18.73
CA GLU A 304 17.36 27.14 18.76
C GLU A 304 17.49 25.70 19.31
N LYS A 305 18.67 25.12 19.17
CA LYS A 305 18.96 23.80 19.75
C LYS A 305 18.90 23.88 21.27
N GLY A 306 18.06 23.04 21.89
CA GLY A 306 17.86 23.04 23.34
C GLY A 306 16.83 24.06 23.85
N ALA A 307 16.12 24.76 22.96
CA ALA A 307 15.10 25.74 23.32
C ALA A 307 13.77 25.14 23.82
N GLY A 308 13.65 23.81 23.95
CA GLY A 308 12.44 23.16 24.46
C GLY A 308 11.35 22.89 23.43
N LYS A 309 11.68 22.80 22.13
CA LYS A 309 10.70 22.49 21.07
C LYS A 309 9.98 21.15 21.28
N THR A 310 10.74 20.07 21.50
CA THR A 310 10.24 18.72 21.78
C THR A 310 9.31 18.68 23.00
N ALA A 311 9.47 19.60 23.96
CA ALA A 311 8.59 19.65 25.13
C ALA A 311 7.13 19.87 24.76
N VAL A 312 6.84 20.70 23.74
CA VAL A 312 5.47 20.93 23.28
C VAL A 312 4.82 19.62 22.81
N ALA A 313 5.55 18.82 22.02
CA ALA A 313 5.07 17.52 21.57
C ALA A 313 4.94 16.50 22.71
N ASP A 314 5.98 16.35 23.53
CA ASP A 314 6.02 15.37 24.61
C ASP A 314 4.93 15.60 25.64
N LEU A 315 4.75 16.84 26.10
CA LEU A 315 3.74 17.21 27.10
C LEU A 315 2.33 17.00 26.55
N SER A 316 2.10 17.35 25.28
CA SER A 316 0.82 17.10 24.60
C SER A 316 0.53 15.61 24.44
N SER A 317 1.54 14.82 24.03
CA SER A 317 1.39 13.38 23.92
C SER A 317 1.04 12.73 25.27
N PHE A 318 1.75 13.13 26.33
CA PHE A 318 1.55 12.62 27.69
C PHE A 318 0.14 12.91 28.19
N ALA A 319 -0.30 14.18 28.16
CA ALA A 319 -1.61 14.58 28.67
C ALA A 319 -2.79 14.09 27.82
N SER A 320 -2.53 13.60 26.59
CA SER A 320 -3.53 12.92 25.76
C SER A 320 -3.67 11.42 26.05
N GLY A 321 -2.83 10.88 26.94
CA GLY A 321 -2.77 9.46 27.29
C GLY A 321 -1.99 8.58 26.30
N TYR A 322 -1.15 9.18 25.44
CA TYR A 322 -0.26 8.44 24.54
C TYR A 322 0.84 7.73 25.34
N PRO A 323 1.09 6.43 25.10
CA PRO A 323 2.08 5.68 25.84
C PRO A 323 3.49 6.22 25.56
N MET A 324 4.15 6.73 26.60
CA MET A 324 5.54 7.18 26.47
C MET A 324 6.50 6.01 26.28
N ASP A 325 7.39 6.13 25.28
CA ASP A 325 8.51 5.22 25.14
C ASP A 325 9.62 5.56 26.15
N ARG A 326 9.72 4.76 27.20
CA ARG A 326 10.75 4.91 28.24
C ARG A 326 12.18 4.69 27.73
N LYS A 327 12.36 4.05 26.58
CA LYS A 327 13.67 3.85 25.96
C LYS A 327 14.11 5.02 25.11
N SER A 328 13.21 5.97 24.82
CA SER A 328 13.54 7.16 24.04
C SER A 328 14.56 8.02 24.78
N GLN A 329 15.73 8.18 24.15
CA GLN A 329 16.80 9.06 24.62
C GLN A 329 16.59 10.51 24.16
N SER A 330 15.71 10.79 23.19
CA SER A 330 15.39 12.16 22.77
C SER A 330 14.30 12.83 23.60
N SER A 331 13.42 12.07 24.28
CA SER A 331 12.30 12.62 25.06
C SER A 331 12.71 13.69 26.09
N PHE A 332 11.99 14.81 26.07
CA PHE A 332 12.10 15.91 27.02
C PHE A 332 11.69 15.49 28.43
N ILE A 333 10.54 14.82 28.57
CA ILE A 333 10.02 14.39 29.88
C ILE A 333 11.01 13.43 30.56
N THR A 334 11.57 12.47 29.81
CA THR A 334 12.55 11.52 30.33
C THR A 334 13.84 12.22 30.80
N LYS A 335 14.34 13.20 30.03
CA LYS A 335 15.54 13.98 30.39
C LYS A 335 15.33 14.87 31.63
N GLY A 336 14.13 15.44 31.79
CA GLY A 336 13.78 16.36 32.86
C GLY A 336 13.13 15.73 34.09
N ALA A 337 12.97 14.40 34.14
CA ALA A 337 12.13 13.68 35.10
C ALA A 337 12.35 14.10 36.57
N LEU A 338 13.61 14.30 37.00
CA LEU A 338 13.95 14.68 38.37
C LEU A 338 13.41 16.05 38.80
N HIS A 339 13.17 16.95 37.85
CA HIS A 339 12.78 18.34 38.13
C HIS A 339 11.39 18.70 37.60
N LEU A 340 10.83 17.88 36.69
CA LEU A 340 9.48 18.04 36.16
C LEU A 340 8.42 17.31 37.02
N SER A 341 8.83 16.49 37.99
CA SER A 341 7.90 15.77 38.87
C SER A 341 6.96 16.73 39.60
N GLY A 342 5.65 16.46 39.54
CA GLY A 342 4.59 17.32 40.08
C GLY A 342 4.04 18.36 39.10
N THR A 343 4.66 18.54 37.93
CA THR A 343 4.12 19.43 36.88
C THR A 343 2.81 18.85 36.36
N LYS A 344 1.74 19.65 36.41
CA LYS A 344 0.43 19.30 35.89
C LYS A 344 0.26 19.90 34.49
N ILE A 345 -0.13 19.06 33.55
CA ILE A 345 -0.46 19.42 32.16
C ILE A 345 -1.94 19.18 31.94
N GLU A 346 -2.65 20.18 31.42
CA GLU A 346 -4.05 20.09 31.00
C GLU A 346 -4.16 20.47 29.53
N LEU A 347 -4.80 19.62 28.73
CA LEU A 347 -5.19 19.91 27.35
C LEU A 347 -6.67 20.26 27.31
N GLU A 348 -6.98 21.41 26.73
CA GLU A 348 -8.33 21.80 26.35
C GLU A 348 -8.57 21.46 24.88
N TRP A 349 -9.62 20.71 24.60
CA TRP A 349 -9.98 20.28 23.26
C TRP A 349 -11.01 21.24 22.65
N GLY A 350 -11.08 21.35 21.32
CA GLY A 350 -12.00 22.28 20.66
C GLY A 350 -13.48 22.01 20.99
N GLY A 351 -13.85 20.77 21.32
CA GLY A 351 -15.18 20.41 21.82
C GLY A 351 -15.53 20.93 23.23
N GLY A 352 -14.55 21.50 23.95
CA GLY A 352 -14.67 21.96 25.34
C GLY A 352 -14.25 20.93 26.38
N ASP A 353 -14.09 19.66 25.99
CA ASP A 353 -13.58 18.60 26.87
C ASP A 353 -12.13 18.87 27.29
N ARG A 354 -11.69 18.22 28.37
CA ARG A 354 -10.32 18.34 28.89
C ARG A 354 -9.70 16.99 29.18
N THR A 355 -8.39 16.88 28.98
CA THR A 355 -7.58 15.76 29.46
C THR A 355 -6.41 16.29 30.25
N GLU A 356 -6.04 15.64 31.34
CA GLU A 356 -4.97 16.09 32.21
C GLU A 356 -4.06 14.95 32.67
N GLY A 357 -2.83 15.30 32.98
CA GLY A 357 -1.84 14.40 33.56
C GLY A 357 -0.88 15.15 34.46
N VAL A 358 -0.38 14.47 35.50
CA VAL A 358 0.68 14.98 36.35
C VAL A 358 1.92 14.15 36.09
N LEU A 359 3.03 14.81 35.78
CA LEU A 359 4.32 14.13 35.61
C LEU A 359 4.74 13.52 36.94
N THR A 360 4.84 12.19 36.97
CA THR A 360 5.26 11.38 38.12
C THR A 360 6.12 10.22 37.61
N ASP A 361 6.60 9.36 38.51
CA ASP A 361 7.38 8.16 38.14
C ASP A 361 6.54 7.09 37.39
N SER A 362 5.20 7.24 37.36
CA SER A 362 4.28 6.33 36.67
C SER A 362 3.70 6.95 35.40
N PRO A 363 3.65 6.21 34.27
CA PRO A 363 3.17 6.75 33.02
C PRO A 363 1.64 6.85 33.03
N LEU A 364 1.12 7.97 32.53
CA LEU A 364 -0.29 8.07 32.18
C LEU A 364 -0.49 7.27 30.88
N SER A 365 -1.23 6.17 30.94
CA SER A 365 -1.55 5.37 29.75
C SER A 365 -3.07 5.24 29.64
N SER A 366 -3.60 5.69 28.50
CA SER A 366 -5.00 5.48 28.11
C SER A 366 -5.09 4.34 27.11
N THR A 367 -6.17 3.57 27.16
CA THR A 367 -6.47 2.55 26.13
C THR A 367 -6.85 3.17 24.78
N ARG A 368 -7.16 4.46 24.74
CA ARG A 368 -7.48 5.22 23.51
C ARG A 368 -6.77 6.58 23.56
N PRO A 369 -5.54 6.69 23.03
CA PRO A 369 -4.85 7.97 22.95
C PRO A 369 -5.57 8.89 21.97
N ARG A 370 -5.74 10.16 22.35
CA ARG A 370 -6.42 11.17 21.52
C ARG A 370 -5.52 11.83 20.47
N VAL A 371 -4.22 11.53 20.48
CA VAL A 371 -3.26 12.00 19.48
C VAL A 371 -2.48 10.85 18.87
N ARG A 372 -1.84 11.11 17.74
CA ARG A 372 -0.75 10.31 17.18
C ARG A 372 0.56 11.07 17.38
N TYR A 373 1.61 10.40 17.83
CA TYR A 373 2.93 11.00 18.01
C TYR A 373 4.00 10.21 17.25
N LEU A 374 4.73 10.91 16.38
CA LEU A 374 5.93 10.44 15.70
C LEU A 374 7.13 11.17 16.32
N SER A 375 7.74 10.53 17.33
CA SER A 375 8.93 11.09 17.97
C SER A 375 10.17 10.97 17.07
N GLN A 376 11.17 11.81 17.34
CA GLN A 376 12.43 11.78 16.60
C GLN A 376 13.09 10.40 16.66
N ASP A 377 13.24 9.81 17.87
CA ASP A 377 13.84 8.48 18.03
C ASP A 377 13.05 7.38 17.32
N PHE A 378 11.72 7.50 17.29
CA PHE A 378 10.87 6.53 16.62
C PHE A 378 11.14 6.52 15.11
N VAL A 379 11.19 7.70 14.49
CA VAL A 379 11.49 7.84 13.07
C VAL A 379 12.92 7.39 12.78
N GLU A 380 13.91 7.83 13.56
CA GLU A 380 15.32 7.44 13.38
C GLU A 380 15.50 5.92 13.48
N ARG A 381 14.94 5.26 14.50
CA ARG A 381 15.06 3.81 14.71
C ARG A 381 14.53 3.00 13.53
N LEU A 382 13.36 3.38 13.00
CA LEU A 382 12.77 2.75 11.82
C LEU A 382 13.61 2.96 10.55
N CYS A 383 14.38 4.04 10.50
CA CYS A 383 15.20 4.40 9.34
C CYS A 383 16.63 3.86 9.39
N SER A 384 17.24 3.73 10.57
CA SER A 384 18.69 3.46 10.72
C SER A 384 19.05 2.05 11.22
N SER A 385 18.22 1.43 12.05
CA SER A 385 18.56 0.16 12.75
C SER A 385 17.97 -1.09 12.11
N ASP A 386 17.03 -0.92 11.18
CA ASP A 386 16.29 -2.02 10.57
C ASP A 386 17.03 -2.53 9.31
N HIS A 387 18.09 -3.31 9.52
CA HIS A 387 18.86 -3.92 8.42
C HIS A 387 17.99 -4.83 7.53
N GLU A 388 16.86 -5.33 8.04
CA GLU A 388 15.92 -6.22 7.34
C GLU A 388 14.59 -5.55 6.97
N GLY A 389 14.34 -4.29 7.36
CA GLY A 389 13.10 -3.56 7.02
C GLY A 389 11.84 -4.03 7.75
N THR A 390 11.97 -4.88 8.78
CA THR A 390 10.87 -5.55 9.49
C THR A 390 10.03 -4.63 10.39
N GLU A 391 10.62 -3.70 11.15
CA GLU A 391 9.86 -2.74 11.96
C GLU A 391 9.12 -1.76 11.06
N LEU A 392 9.76 -1.32 9.95
CA LEU A 392 9.11 -0.48 8.95
C LEU A 392 7.95 -1.22 8.28
N GLN A 393 8.16 -2.45 7.81
CA GLN A 393 7.13 -3.29 7.21
C GLN A 393 5.94 -3.48 8.16
N LYS A 394 6.20 -3.77 9.43
CA LYS A 394 5.15 -3.89 10.44
C LYS A 394 4.38 -2.59 10.66
N ALA A 395 5.06 -1.45 10.70
CA ALA A 395 4.39 -0.16 10.81
C ALA A 395 3.46 0.09 9.62
N ILE A 396 3.83 -0.36 8.42
CA ILE A 396 2.98 -0.26 7.24
C ILE A 396 1.83 -1.25 7.31
N GLU A 397 2.06 -2.51 7.71
CA GLU A 397 1.01 -3.50 7.95
C GLU A 397 -0.04 -2.98 8.95
N ASP A 398 0.39 -2.36 10.05
CA ASP A 398 -0.49 -1.78 11.07
C ASP A 398 -1.34 -0.65 10.50
N VAL A 399 -0.77 0.19 9.64
CA VAL A 399 -1.48 1.29 8.96
C VAL A 399 -2.47 0.74 7.92
N VAL A 400 -2.10 -0.29 7.16
CA VAL A 400 -2.99 -0.96 6.19
C VAL A 400 -4.16 -1.63 6.91
N PHE A 401 -3.88 -2.38 7.98
CA PHE A 401 -4.89 -3.09 8.75
C PHE A 401 -5.92 -2.15 9.39
N ALA A 402 -5.49 -0.95 9.79
CA ALA A 402 -6.38 0.05 10.34
C ALA A 402 -7.46 0.52 9.33
N LYS A 403 -7.17 0.45 8.02
CA LYS A 403 -8.08 0.91 6.96
C LYS A 403 -9.03 -0.17 6.44
N LEU A 404 -8.73 -1.45 6.69
CA LEU A 404 -9.65 -2.53 6.34
C LEU A 404 -10.97 -2.36 7.10
N ASP A 405 -12.09 -2.57 6.42
CA ASP A 405 -13.39 -2.58 7.08
C ASP A 405 -13.54 -3.84 7.98
N GLU A 406 -14.55 -3.85 8.86
CA GLU A 406 -14.74 -4.97 9.80
C GLU A 406 -15.07 -6.30 9.09
N ILE A 407 -15.56 -6.26 7.85
CA ILE A 407 -15.83 -7.45 7.05
C ILE A 407 -14.50 -8.02 6.55
N GLN A 408 -13.62 -7.16 6.03
CA GLN A 408 -12.29 -7.48 5.52
C GLN A 408 -11.31 -7.90 6.61
N LYS A 409 -11.47 -7.38 7.84
CA LYS A 409 -10.67 -7.83 8.99
C LYS A 409 -10.98 -9.25 9.42
N GLU A 410 -12.13 -9.80 9.03
CA GLU A 410 -12.57 -11.16 9.34
C GLU A 410 -12.50 -11.51 10.85
N GLY A 411 -12.59 -10.50 11.73
CA GLY A 411 -12.50 -10.65 13.19
C GLY A 411 -11.08 -10.83 13.76
N TYR A 412 -10.03 -10.71 12.94
CA TYR A 412 -8.64 -10.75 13.41
C TYR A 412 -8.21 -9.42 14.05
N SER A 413 -7.14 -9.45 14.86
CA SER A 413 -6.67 -8.27 15.61
C SER A 413 -5.45 -7.58 15.00
N SER A 414 -4.81 -8.22 14.02
CA SER A 414 -3.67 -7.66 13.29
C SER A 414 -3.57 -8.21 11.87
N PHE A 415 -2.86 -7.49 11.00
CA PHE A 415 -2.58 -7.92 9.63
C PHE A 415 -1.91 -9.29 9.57
N GLY A 416 -0.93 -9.52 10.45
CA GLY A 416 -0.19 -10.77 10.50
C GLY A 416 -1.05 -11.99 10.86
N GLU A 417 -2.08 -11.81 11.69
CA GLU A 417 -3.04 -12.88 12.01
C GLU A 417 -3.95 -13.21 10.82
N LEU A 418 -4.50 -12.17 10.18
CA LEU A 418 -5.34 -12.29 8.99
C LEU A 418 -4.58 -12.97 7.84
N ARG A 419 -3.33 -12.58 7.62
CA ARG A 419 -2.44 -13.21 6.63
C ARG A 419 -2.22 -14.69 6.91
N LYS A 420 -1.84 -15.04 8.15
CA LYS A 420 -1.63 -16.44 8.56
C LYS A 420 -2.89 -17.29 8.38
N ALA A 421 -4.06 -16.71 8.62
CA ALA A 421 -5.33 -17.40 8.42
C ALA A 421 -5.60 -17.71 6.94
N ARG A 422 -5.34 -16.75 6.04
CA ARG A 422 -5.46 -16.96 4.59
C ARG A 422 -4.44 -17.97 4.05
N GLU A 423 -3.20 -17.93 4.54
CA GLU A 423 -2.13 -18.90 4.19
C GLU A 423 -2.37 -20.31 4.81
N ALA A 424 -3.29 -20.47 5.76
CA ALA A 424 -3.51 -21.76 6.42
C ALA A 424 -4.07 -22.83 5.47
N ALA A 425 -4.99 -22.44 4.58
CA ALA A 425 -5.64 -23.36 3.64
C ALA A 425 -4.63 -23.96 2.66
N SER A 426 -3.75 -23.14 2.09
CA SER A 426 -2.72 -23.60 1.16
C SER A 426 -1.62 -24.40 1.85
N ASN A 427 -1.24 -24.06 3.08
CA ASN A 427 -0.28 -24.86 3.85
C ASN A 427 -0.83 -26.26 4.16
N ILE A 428 -2.12 -26.39 4.47
CA ILE A 428 -2.79 -27.70 4.61
C ILE A 428 -2.74 -28.46 3.27
N GLN A 429 -3.03 -27.78 2.16
CA GLN A 429 -3.02 -28.39 0.83
C GLN A 429 -1.61 -28.82 0.39
N LYS A 430 -0.57 -28.02 0.68
CA LYS A 430 0.84 -28.36 0.45
C LYS A 430 1.22 -29.65 1.16
N GLU A 431 0.84 -29.80 2.43
CA GLU A 431 1.18 -31.01 3.18
C GLU A 431 0.39 -32.25 2.72
N ALA A 432 -0.86 -32.08 2.31
CA ALA A 432 -1.63 -33.17 1.68
C ALA A 432 -0.95 -33.64 0.38
N LEU A 433 -0.59 -32.71 -0.51
CA LEU A 433 0.12 -32.99 -1.76
C LEU A 433 1.50 -33.63 -1.53
N ARG A 434 2.23 -33.18 -0.50
CA ARG A 434 3.52 -33.78 -0.10
C ARG A 434 3.36 -35.23 0.30
N GLY A 435 2.30 -35.56 1.05
CA GLY A 435 1.95 -36.94 1.42
C GLY A 435 1.65 -37.80 0.19
N GLU A 436 0.85 -37.29 -0.75
CA GLU A 436 0.53 -37.99 -2.00
C GLU A 436 1.78 -38.24 -2.85
N LEU A 437 2.64 -37.23 -3.04
CA LEU A 437 3.90 -37.34 -3.78
C LEU A 437 4.81 -38.42 -3.16
N ALA A 438 4.95 -38.47 -1.84
CA ALA A 438 5.76 -39.48 -1.16
C ALA A 438 5.25 -40.92 -1.41
N THR A 439 3.93 -41.13 -1.50
CA THR A 439 3.38 -42.44 -1.89
C THR A 439 3.66 -42.77 -3.35
N LEU A 440 3.56 -41.77 -4.22
CA LEU A 440 3.75 -41.91 -5.65
C LEU A 440 5.22 -42.16 -6.02
N HIS A 441 6.16 -41.54 -5.31
CA HIS A 441 7.60 -41.81 -5.45
C HIS A 441 7.92 -43.30 -5.22
N LYS A 442 7.34 -43.90 -4.16
CA LYS A 442 7.51 -45.34 -3.85
C LYS A 442 6.90 -46.24 -4.94
N GLU A 443 5.73 -45.89 -5.45
CA GLU A 443 5.06 -46.67 -6.51
C GLU A 443 5.83 -46.60 -7.82
N VAL A 444 6.31 -45.40 -8.21
CA VAL A 444 7.15 -45.21 -9.40
C VAL A 444 8.46 -45.98 -9.28
N ASP A 445 9.10 -45.96 -8.11
CA ASP A 445 10.32 -46.73 -7.87
C ASP A 445 10.09 -48.24 -8.00
N ARG A 446 9.02 -48.75 -7.38
CA ARG A 446 8.62 -50.18 -7.49
C ARG A 446 8.37 -50.61 -8.94
N LEU A 447 7.66 -49.79 -9.72
CA LEU A 447 7.41 -50.08 -11.14
C LEU A 447 8.72 -50.01 -11.95
N GLN A 448 9.60 -49.07 -11.63
CA GLN A 448 10.91 -48.93 -12.28
C GLN A 448 11.82 -50.12 -11.97
N GLU A 449 11.88 -50.59 -10.73
CA GLU A 449 12.61 -51.80 -10.32
C GLU A 449 12.10 -53.04 -11.07
N ALA A 450 10.78 -53.18 -11.24
CA ALA A 450 10.19 -54.28 -12.01
C ALA A 450 10.66 -54.26 -13.48
N ILE A 451 10.77 -53.07 -14.08
CA ILE A 451 11.29 -52.89 -15.44
C ILE A 451 12.81 -53.16 -15.49
N ASP A 452 13.58 -52.78 -14.47
CA ASP A 452 15.03 -53.02 -14.44
C ASP A 452 15.35 -54.53 -14.43
N GLN A 453 14.48 -55.37 -13.85
CA GLN A 453 14.59 -56.84 -13.91
C GLN A 453 14.33 -57.44 -15.31
N ARG A 454 13.85 -56.66 -16.27
CA ARG A 454 13.59 -57.15 -17.64
C ARG A 454 14.83 -57.78 -18.27
N GLY A 455 15.99 -57.13 -18.15
CA GLY A 455 17.23 -57.59 -18.77
C GLY A 455 17.74 -58.94 -18.20
N SER A 456 17.54 -59.17 -16.90
CA SER A 456 17.87 -60.48 -16.30
C SER A 456 16.86 -61.55 -16.73
N LYS A 457 15.57 -61.22 -16.83
CA LYS A 457 14.53 -62.16 -17.32
C LYS A 457 14.73 -62.57 -18.78
N ILE A 458 15.14 -61.65 -19.66
CA ILE A 458 15.49 -61.97 -21.06
C ILE A 458 16.65 -62.97 -21.12
N ARG A 459 17.72 -62.73 -20.35
CA ARG A 459 18.87 -63.65 -20.28
C ARG A 459 18.48 -65.01 -19.72
N ALA A 460 17.68 -65.04 -18.66
CA ALA A 460 17.17 -66.28 -18.09
C ALA A 460 16.30 -67.07 -19.09
N LYS A 461 15.46 -66.38 -19.87
CA LYS A 461 14.65 -67.00 -20.93
C LYS A 461 15.54 -67.63 -22.00
N ALA A 462 16.51 -66.88 -22.53
CA ALA A 462 17.42 -67.37 -23.57
C ALA A 462 18.24 -68.59 -23.11
N GLU A 463 18.70 -68.59 -21.86
CA GLU A 463 19.41 -69.72 -21.26
C GLU A 463 18.52 -70.97 -21.13
N VAL A 464 17.27 -70.79 -20.68
CA VAL A 464 16.30 -71.89 -20.59
C VAL A 464 15.96 -72.45 -21.98
N GLU A 465 15.79 -71.59 -22.98
CA GLU A 465 15.51 -72.01 -24.38
C GLU A 465 16.68 -72.80 -24.97
N LYS A 466 17.92 -72.37 -24.74
CA LYS A 466 19.13 -73.10 -25.15
C LYS A 466 19.20 -74.50 -24.53
N GLN A 467 18.91 -74.59 -23.23
CA GLN A 467 18.87 -75.87 -22.52
C GLN A 467 17.77 -76.80 -23.06
N VAL A 468 16.61 -76.26 -23.43
CA VAL A 468 15.54 -77.03 -24.09
C VAL A 468 16.03 -77.59 -25.43
N GLU A 469 16.76 -76.81 -26.22
CA GLU A 469 17.28 -77.24 -27.51
C GLU A 469 18.38 -78.31 -27.38
N GLU A 470 19.26 -78.20 -26.39
CA GLU A 470 20.26 -79.23 -26.05
C GLU A 470 19.61 -80.55 -25.61
N LEU A 471 18.57 -80.49 -24.77
CA LEU A 471 17.81 -81.66 -24.35
C LEU A 471 17.06 -82.31 -25.53
N LYS A 472 16.51 -81.51 -26.46
CA LYS A 472 15.85 -82.01 -27.68
C LYS A 472 16.82 -82.78 -28.60
N LYS A 473 18.09 -82.38 -28.67
CA LYS A 473 19.12 -83.09 -29.46
C LYS A 473 19.47 -84.48 -28.89
N GLN A 474 19.14 -84.76 -27.63
CA GLN A 474 19.39 -86.05 -26.97
C GLN A 474 18.24 -87.06 -27.15
N LEU A 475 17.11 -86.65 -27.77
CA LEU A 475 15.97 -87.54 -28.06
C LEU A 475 16.22 -88.68 -29.09
N PRO A 476 17.00 -88.49 -30.18
CA PRO A 476 17.05 -89.47 -31.28
C PRO A 476 17.63 -90.85 -30.93
N ASP A 477 18.44 -90.97 -29.87
CA ASP A 477 19.07 -92.24 -29.48
C ASP A 477 18.16 -93.17 -28.66
N ALA A 478 17.01 -92.69 -28.16
CA ALA A 478 16.19 -93.40 -27.17
C ALA A 478 14.84 -93.93 -27.71
N THR A 479 14.51 -93.69 -28.97
CA THR A 479 13.16 -93.95 -29.56
C THR A 479 13.02 -95.28 -30.32
N GLN A 480 14.07 -96.09 -30.46
CA GLN A 480 14.03 -97.31 -31.30
C GLN A 480 13.26 -98.52 -30.71
N SER A 481 12.64 -98.44 -29.52
CA SER A 481 12.05 -99.63 -28.86
C SER A 481 10.71 -99.46 -28.13
N VAL A 482 9.86 -98.48 -28.48
CA VAL A 482 8.59 -98.25 -27.75
C VAL A 482 7.36 -98.15 -28.67
N ASP A 483 6.23 -98.67 -28.19
CA ASP A 483 4.92 -98.67 -28.87
C ASP A 483 4.34 -97.25 -28.98
N GLN A 484 4.29 -96.70 -30.19
CA GLN A 484 4.01 -95.29 -30.47
C GLN A 484 2.63 -94.82 -29.96
N LYS A 485 1.64 -95.72 -29.90
CA LYS A 485 0.27 -95.40 -29.42
C LYS A 485 0.20 -95.12 -27.92
N ILE A 486 1.00 -95.80 -27.10
CA ILE A 486 1.01 -95.59 -25.63
C ILE A 486 1.70 -94.25 -25.31
N LEU A 487 2.72 -93.88 -26.08
CA LEU A 487 3.38 -92.57 -26.00
C LEU A 487 2.44 -91.41 -26.35
N GLU A 488 1.67 -91.54 -27.44
CA GLU A 488 0.67 -90.52 -27.83
C GLU A 488 -0.42 -90.34 -26.75
N GLU A 489 -0.88 -91.43 -26.12
CA GLU A 489 -1.90 -91.34 -25.07
C GLU A 489 -1.34 -90.79 -23.74
N LEU A 490 -0.10 -91.13 -23.39
CA LEU A 490 0.61 -90.53 -22.26
C LEU A 490 0.81 -89.02 -22.46
N GLU A 491 1.14 -88.60 -23.68
CA GLU A 491 1.30 -87.19 -24.04
C GLU A 491 -0.03 -86.43 -23.92
N LYS A 492 -1.15 -87.01 -24.39
CA LYS A 492 -2.49 -86.43 -24.18
C LYS A 492 -2.85 -86.26 -22.71
N GLN A 493 -2.62 -87.28 -21.88
CA GLN A 493 -2.90 -87.18 -20.44
C GLN A 493 -1.98 -86.16 -19.74
N GLN A 494 -0.72 -86.03 -20.17
CA GLN A 494 0.18 -84.99 -19.67
C GLN A 494 -0.25 -83.58 -20.09
N ILE A 495 -0.78 -83.40 -21.29
CA ILE A 495 -1.35 -82.13 -21.75
C ILE A 495 -2.58 -81.78 -20.90
N LEU A 496 -3.49 -82.73 -20.69
CA LEU A 496 -4.68 -82.54 -19.86
C LEU A 496 -4.33 -82.18 -18.41
N LEU A 497 -3.32 -82.83 -17.83
CA LEU A 497 -2.83 -82.52 -16.48
C LEU A 497 -2.36 -81.06 -16.39
N ARG A 498 -1.56 -80.61 -17.37
CA ARG A 498 -1.09 -79.21 -17.43
C ARG A 498 -2.23 -78.22 -17.58
N GLU A 499 -3.22 -78.53 -18.41
CA GLU A 499 -4.37 -77.66 -18.63
C GLU A 499 -5.21 -77.50 -17.35
N LEU A 500 -5.40 -78.58 -16.58
CA LEU A 500 -6.07 -78.55 -15.28
C LEU A 500 -5.25 -77.79 -14.22
N GLU A 501 -3.93 -77.99 -14.17
CA GLU A 501 -3.03 -77.24 -13.29
C GLU A 501 -3.02 -75.73 -13.62
N GLU A 502 -3.04 -75.37 -14.90
CA GLU A 502 -3.14 -73.98 -15.35
C GLU A 502 -4.49 -73.36 -14.98
N GLN A 503 -5.58 -74.11 -15.15
CA GLN A 503 -6.92 -73.71 -14.72
C GLN A 503 -7.00 -73.46 -13.21
N ILE A 504 -6.41 -74.32 -12.39
CA ILE A 504 -6.31 -74.13 -10.93
C ILE A 504 -5.46 -72.90 -10.61
N ALA A 505 -4.31 -72.72 -11.27
CA ALA A 505 -3.44 -71.58 -11.05
C ALA A 505 -4.11 -70.25 -11.44
N ASN A 506 -4.94 -70.23 -12.49
CA ASN A 506 -5.69 -69.06 -12.92
C ASN A 506 -6.82 -68.71 -11.92
N ARG A 507 -7.62 -69.71 -11.51
CA ARG A 507 -8.66 -69.51 -10.48
C ARG A 507 -8.06 -69.08 -9.13
N SER A 508 -6.95 -69.67 -8.72
CA SER A 508 -6.23 -69.30 -7.49
C SER A 508 -5.63 -67.88 -7.55
N ARG A 509 -5.28 -67.39 -8.74
CA ARG A 509 -4.88 -65.99 -8.95
C ARG A 509 -6.09 -65.06 -8.85
N ARG A 510 -7.19 -65.37 -9.55
CA ARG A 510 -8.45 -64.60 -9.47
C ARG A 510 -8.94 -64.48 -8.02
N ARG A 511 -8.93 -65.57 -7.25
CA ARG A 511 -9.32 -65.56 -5.84
C ARG A 511 -8.50 -64.56 -5.02
N ARG A 512 -7.16 -64.64 -5.10
CA ARG A 512 -6.26 -63.71 -4.41
C ARG A 512 -6.45 -62.26 -4.84
N THR A 513 -6.72 -62.02 -6.12
CA THR A 513 -7.03 -60.65 -6.61
C THR A 513 -8.31 -60.10 -5.99
N ILE A 514 -9.37 -60.92 -5.88
CA ILE A 514 -10.63 -60.52 -5.25
C ILE A 514 -10.42 -60.29 -3.75
N GLU A 515 -9.70 -61.16 -3.05
CA GLU A 515 -9.34 -60.96 -1.62
C GLU A 515 -8.59 -59.65 -1.40
N GLY A 516 -7.56 -59.35 -2.19
CA GLY A 516 -6.84 -58.08 -2.10
C GLY A 516 -7.69 -56.85 -2.43
N ALA A 517 -8.69 -57.00 -3.32
CA ALA A 517 -9.65 -55.95 -3.62
C ALA A 517 -10.62 -55.71 -2.44
N ILE A 518 -11.06 -56.76 -1.75
CA ILE A 518 -11.86 -56.66 -0.51
C ILE A 518 -11.09 -55.89 0.57
N GLU A 519 -9.83 -56.23 0.81
CA GLU A 519 -8.98 -55.52 1.77
C GLU A 519 -8.81 -54.04 1.41
N SER A 520 -8.52 -53.75 0.13
CA SER A 520 -8.38 -52.38 -0.37
C SER A 520 -9.67 -51.57 -0.21
N TYR A 521 -10.82 -52.18 -0.52
CA TYR A 521 -12.13 -51.56 -0.36
C TYR A 521 -12.44 -51.23 1.11
N GLY A 522 -12.10 -52.14 2.04
CA GLY A 522 -12.19 -51.90 3.48
C GLY A 522 -11.28 -50.74 3.95
N ALA A 523 -10.05 -50.68 3.43
CA ALA A 523 -9.13 -49.58 3.74
C ALA A 523 -9.64 -48.22 3.25
N ILE A 524 -10.24 -48.17 2.05
CA ILE A 524 -10.90 -46.96 1.51
C ILE A 524 -12.03 -46.52 2.44
N LYS A 525 -12.97 -47.40 2.79
CA LYS A 525 -14.06 -47.10 3.72
C LYS A 525 -13.55 -46.47 5.02
N LYS A 526 -12.49 -47.04 5.60
CA LYS A 526 -11.88 -46.55 6.84
C LYS A 526 -11.24 -45.16 6.67
N SER A 527 -10.42 -44.98 5.64
CA SER A 527 -9.73 -43.70 5.37
C SER A 527 -10.73 -42.57 5.08
N THR A 528 -11.71 -42.82 4.21
CA THR A 528 -12.75 -41.83 3.88
C THR A 528 -13.57 -41.44 5.11
N THR A 529 -13.88 -42.40 6.00
CA THR A 529 -14.59 -42.09 7.25
C THR A 529 -13.78 -41.14 8.14
N GLN A 530 -12.46 -41.32 8.22
CA GLN A 530 -11.58 -40.46 9.01
C GLN A 530 -11.46 -39.04 8.43
N GLU A 531 -11.31 -38.91 7.11
CA GLU A 531 -11.22 -37.60 6.46
C GLU A 531 -12.55 -36.85 6.51
N VAL A 532 -13.69 -37.52 6.27
CA VAL A 532 -15.02 -36.92 6.43
C VAL A 532 -15.25 -36.46 7.86
N ALA A 533 -14.75 -37.17 8.87
CA ALA A 533 -14.84 -36.74 10.26
C ALA A 533 -14.04 -35.46 10.54
N LYS A 534 -12.85 -35.28 9.93
CA LYS A 534 -12.08 -34.04 10.04
C LYS A 534 -12.80 -32.86 9.40
N VAL A 535 -13.30 -33.04 8.18
CA VAL A 535 -14.08 -32.02 7.46
C VAL A 535 -15.35 -31.68 8.23
N GLY A 536 -16.05 -32.70 8.75
CA GLY A 536 -17.24 -32.51 9.56
C GLY A 536 -16.97 -31.67 10.82
N LYS A 537 -15.84 -31.91 11.49
CA LYS A 537 -15.41 -31.08 12.62
C LYS A 537 -15.17 -29.62 12.22
N GLN A 538 -14.45 -29.37 11.13
CA GLN A 538 -14.20 -28.01 10.62
C GLN A 538 -15.50 -27.27 10.29
N LEU A 539 -16.48 -27.95 9.70
CA LEU A 539 -17.77 -27.36 9.35
C LEU A 539 -18.63 -27.07 10.59
N LEU A 540 -18.57 -27.95 11.61
CA LEU A 540 -19.23 -27.70 12.90
C LEU A 540 -18.60 -26.51 13.62
N ASP A 541 -17.27 -26.39 13.59
CA ASP A 541 -16.53 -25.24 14.15
C ASP A 541 -16.91 -23.93 13.42
N ALA A 542 -17.24 -24.01 12.12
CA ALA A 542 -17.78 -22.91 11.31
C ALA A 542 -19.31 -22.73 11.44
N ALA A 543 -19.95 -23.34 12.45
CA ALA A 543 -21.39 -23.26 12.73
C ALA A 543 -22.33 -23.75 11.61
N VAL A 544 -21.88 -24.66 10.75
CA VAL A 544 -22.75 -25.33 9.76
C VAL A 544 -23.67 -26.33 10.48
N ALA A 545 -24.95 -26.33 10.12
CA ALA A 545 -25.95 -27.20 10.75
C ALA A 545 -25.57 -28.69 10.69
N GLU A 546 -25.71 -29.40 11.82
CA GLU A 546 -25.34 -30.80 11.96
C GLU A 546 -26.04 -31.70 10.92
N SER A 547 -27.29 -31.38 10.56
CA SER A 547 -28.05 -32.07 9.50
C SER A 547 -27.41 -31.98 8.12
N THR A 548 -26.64 -30.93 7.85
CA THR A 548 -25.89 -30.74 6.60
C THR A 548 -24.57 -31.50 6.66
N VAL A 549 -23.88 -31.45 7.80
CA VAL A 549 -22.62 -32.16 8.03
C VAL A 549 -22.80 -33.68 7.90
N GLN A 550 -23.92 -34.23 8.41
CA GLN A 550 -24.25 -35.65 8.29
C GLN A 550 -24.44 -36.13 6.83
N LYS A 551 -24.68 -35.23 5.87
CA LYS A 551 -24.90 -35.58 4.45
C LYS A 551 -23.61 -35.67 3.63
N ILE A 552 -22.47 -35.28 4.18
CA ILE A 552 -21.19 -35.21 3.46
C ILE A 552 -20.57 -36.61 3.28
N GLY A 553 -20.91 -37.54 4.18
CA GLY A 553 -20.40 -38.90 4.14
C GLY A 553 -20.89 -39.67 2.91
N PRO A 554 -20.03 -40.48 2.27
CA PRO A 554 -20.45 -41.35 1.17
C PRO A 554 -21.43 -42.42 1.66
N THR A 555 -22.42 -42.76 0.84
CA THR A 555 -23.32 -43.89 1.10
C THR A 555 -22.72 -45.17 0.50
N TRP A 556 -22.40 -46.14 1.35
CA TRP A 556 -21.90 -47.45 0.92
C TRP A 556 -23.07 -48.43 0.78
N ALA A 557 -23.12 -49.18 -0.33
CA ALA A 557 -24.09 -50.25 -0.48
C ALA A 557 -23.75 -51.40 0.51
N PRO A 558 -24.71 -51.89 1.31
CA PRO A 558 -24.45 -52.80 2.42
C PRO A 558 -24.13 -54.24 1.99
N ASP A 559 -24.51 -54.64 0.78
CA ASP A 559 -24.41 -56.01 0.27
C ASP A 559 -23.12 -56.28 -0.53
N VAL A 560 -22.34 -55.25 -0.85
CA VAL A 560 -21.14 -55.38 -1.70
C VAL A 560 -20.09 -56.29 -1.07
N ASP A 561 -19.85 -56.16 0.25
CA ASP A 561 -18.86 -56.98 0.95
C ASP A 561 -19.27 -58.48 0.89
N ASP A 562 -20.55 -58.77 1.11
CA ASP A 562 -21.12 -60.13 1.04
C ASP A 562 -21.09 -60.71 -0.38
N LEU A 563 -21.37 -59.89 -1.40
CA LEU A 563 -21.33 -60.30 -2.81
C LEU A 563 -19.91 -60.68 -3.25
N LEU A 564 -18.91 -59.89 -2.85
CA LEU A 564 -17.50 -60.18 -3.15
C LEU A 564 -17.01 -61.44 -2.42
N GLN A 565 -17.44 -61.64 -1.18
CA GLN A 565 -17.11 -62.84 -0.41
C GLN A 565 -17.71 -64.11 -1.04
N LYS A 566 -18.95 -64.05 -1.55
CA LYS A 566 -19.57 -65.18 -2.26
C LYS A 566 -18.81 -65.60 -3.52
N GLU A 567 -18.20 -64.66 -4.25
CA GLU A 567 -17.38 -64.99 -5.42
C GLU A 567 -16.06 -65.69 -5.03
N VAL A 568 -15.47 -65.35 -3.87
CA VAL A 568 -14.32 -66.05 -3.30
C VAL A 568 -14.69 -67.50 -2.97
N GLU A 569 -15.81 -67.71 -2.25
CA GLU A 569 -16.30 -69.03 -1.87
C GLU A 569 -16.59 -69.92 -3.09
N LYS A 570 -17.18 -69.35 -4.14
CA LYS A 570 -17.41 -70.03 -5.41
C LYS A 570 -16.12 -70.48 -6.08
N LEU A 571 -15.11 -69.60 -6.13
CA LEU A 571 -13.79 -69.94 -6.71
C LEU A 571 -13.08 -71.03 -5.88
N ASP A 572 -13.20 -71.01 -4.56
CA ASP A 572 -12.65 -72.07 -3.71
C ASP A 572 -13.31 -73.42 -4.01
N ALA A 573 -14.63 -73.46 -4.16
CA ALA A 573 -15.35 -74.68 -4.55
C ALA A 573 -14.90 -75.22 -5.93
N GLU A 574 -14.74 -74.33 -6.92
CA GLU A 574 -14.23 -74.69 -8.26
C GLU A 574 -12.79 -75.24 -8.22
N ILE A 575 -11.92 -74.63 -7.40
CA ILE A 575 -10.52 -75.08 -7.23
C ILE A 575 -10.48 -76.48 -6.59
N VAL A 576 -11.29 -76.71 -5.56
CA VAL A 576 -11.37 -78.02 -4.89
C VAL A 576 -11.85 -79.11 -5.86
N ALA A 577 -12.87 -78.81 -6.67
CA ALA A 577 -13.41 -79.74 -7.67
C ALA A 577 -12.35 -80.16 -8.72
N LEU A 578 -11.50 -79.24 -9.16
CA LEU A 578 -10.44 -79.52 -10.14
C LEU A 578 -9.25 -80.29 -9.55
N LYS A 579 -8.94 -80.08 -8.26
CA LYS A 579 -7.86 -80.83 -7.58
C LYS A 579 -8.22 -82.31 -7.43
N GLY A 580 -9.44 -82.61 -7.01
CA GLY A 580 -9.83 -83.97 -6.59
C GLY A 580 -9.15 -84.39 -5.27
N ALA A 581 -9.63 -85.47 -4.65
CA ALA A 581 -9.10 -85.97 -3.39
C ALA A 581 -9.17 -87.50 -3.30
N ASP A 582 -8.28 -88.08 -2.49
CA ASP A 582 -8.25 -89.50 -2.21
C ASP A 582 -9.45 -89.89 -1.33
N GLY A 583 -10.31 -90.79 -1.83
CA GLY A 583 -11.59 -91.19 -1.20
C GLY A 583 -12.86 -90.55 -1.78
N ALA A 584 -12.78 -89.67 -2.78
CA ALA A 584 -13.92 -89.19 -3.57
C ALA A 584 -14.11 -90.05 -4.85
N PRO A 585 -15.28 -90.04 -5.52
CA PRO A 585 -15.47 -90.75 -6.79
C PRO A 585 -14.41 -90.33 -7.82
N LEU A 586 -13.76 -91.31 -8.45
CA LEU A 586 -12.67 -91.05 -9.40
C LEU A 586 -13.19 -90.20 -10.56
N ASN A 587 -12.81 -88.91 -10.59
CA ASN A 587 -13.16 -87.99 -11.67
C ASN A 587 -12.01 -87.94 -12.70
N PRO A 588 -12.20 -88.46 -13.93
CA PRO A 588 -11.17 -88.48 -14.96
C PRO A 588 -10.68 -87.09 -15.39
N LEU A 589 -11.44 -86.02 -15.08
CA LEU A 589 -11.13 -84.62 -15.42
C LEU A 589 -10.60 -83.83 -14.21
N SER A 590 -10.07 -84.50 -13.19
CA SER A 590 -9.40 -83.88 -12.04
C SER A 590 -7.90 -84.16 -12.05
N VAL A 591 -7.11 -83.29 -11.43
CA VAL A 591 -5.64 -83.49 -11.31
C VAL A 591 -5.33 -84.87 -10.71
N PHE A 592 -6.03 -85.23 -9.62
CA PHE A 592 -5.88 -86.54 -8.99
C PHE A 592 -6.24 -87.71 -9.93
N GLY A 593 -7.34 -87.64 -10.68
CA GLY A 593 -7.76 -88.69 -11.61
C GLY A 593 -6.81 -88.86 -12.79
N VAL A 594 -6.33 -87.76 -13.37
CA VAL A 594 -5.36 -87.78 -14.48
C VAL A 594 -4.01 -88.31 -14.01
N GLN A 595 -3.57 -87.99 -12.79
CA GLN A 595 -2.33 -88.53 -12.21
C GLN A 595 -2.36 -90.06 -12.05
N ILE A 596 -3.50 -90.63 -11.67
CA ILE A 596 -3.69 -92.09 -11.58
C ILE A 596 -3.58 -92.74 -12.96
N GLU A 597 -4.23 -92.16 -13.99
CA GLU A 597 -4.17 -92.72 -15.35
C GLU A 597 -2.78 -92.57 -15.98
N ILE A 598 -2.07 -91.46 -15.72
CA ILE A 598 -0.66 -91.30 -16.10
C ILE A 598 0.21 -92.38 -15.42
N ALA A 599 -0.03 -92.69 -14.15
CA ALA A 599 0.72 -93.74 -13.43
C ALA A 599 0.49 -95.12 -14.07
N ARG A 600 -0.76 -95.43 -14.43
CA ARG A 600 -1.14 -96.68 -15.12
C ARG A 600 -0.50 -96.80 -16.51
N LEU A 601 -0.55 -95.74 -17.33
CA LEU A 601 0.05 -95.74 -18.68
C LEU A 601 1.58 -95.90 -18.63
N LYS A 602 2.24 -95.40 -17.58
CA LYS A 602 3.69 -95.58 -17.36
C LYS A 602 4.10 -97.03 -17.08
N GLU A 603 3.21 -97.87 -16.55
CA GLU A 603 3.46 -99.30 -16.31
C GLU A 603 3.40 -100.15 -17.59
N LEU A 604 2.58 -99.76 -18.58
CA LEU A 604 2.31 -100.52 -19.81
C LEU A 604 3.44 -100.47 -20.87
N VAL A 605 4.45 -99.62 -20.70
CA VAL A 605 5.56 -99.36 -21.65
C VAL A 605 6.69 -100.42 -21.60
N ALA A 606 6.47 -101.58 -20.96
CA ALA A 606 7.54 -102.48 -20.52
C ALA A 606 8.21 -103.36 -21.61
N LYS A 607 9.53 -103.15 -21.81
CA LYS A 607 10.51 -104.23 -22.11
C LYS A 607 11.98 -103.91 -21.77
N ASP A 608 12.37 -102.63 -21.59
CA ASP A 608 13.69 -102.24 -21.04
C ASP A 608 13.58 -101.04 -20.07
N GLU A 609 14.02 -101.21 -18.83
CA GLU A 609 13.70 -100.31 -17.71
C GLU A 609 14.58 -99.05 -17.65
N VAL A 610 15.83 -99.14 -18.12
CA VAL A 610 16.84 -98.06 -18.02
C VAL A 610 16.62 -96.99 -19.08
N SER A 611 16.41 -97.41 -20.33
CA SER A 611 16.13 -96.52 -21.48
C SER A 611 14.81 -95.74 -21.29
N ARG A 612 13.80 -96.41 -20.70
CA ARG A 612 12.47 -95.85 -20.35
C ARG A 612 12.58 -94.70 -19.34
N LYS A 613 13.30 -94.90 -18.25
CA LYS A 613 13.45 -93.89 -17.19
C LYS A 613 14.13 -92.64 -17.74
N ARG A 614 15.11 -92.81 -18.63
CA ARG A 614 15.84 -91.71 -19.27
C ARG A 614 14.98 -90.91 -20.25
N LEU A 615 14.17 -91.56 -21.09
CA LEU A 615 13.30 -90.88 -22.06
C LEU A 615 12.17 -90.09 -21.39
N LEU A 616 11.50 -90.68 -20.39
CA LEU A 616 10.44 -90.00 -19.63
C LEU A 616 10.98 -88.83 -18.81
N ASP A 617 12.18 -88.96 -18.25
CA ASP A 617 12.83 -87.87 -17.50
C ASP A 617 13.25 -86.72 -18.44
N LEU A 618 13.80 -87.02 -19.63
CA LEU A 618 14.12 -86.01 -20.65
C LEU A 618 12.88 -85.27 -21.14
N GLN A 619 11.78 -85.97 -21.44
CA GLN A 619 10.51 -85.34 -21.86
C GLN A 619 9.92 -84.45 -20.76
N LYS A 620 9.95 -84.92 -19.51
CA LYS A 620 9.52 -84.13 -18.35
C LYS A 620 10.36 -82.86 -18.20
N GLN A 621 11.69 -82.98 -18.26
CA GLN A 621 12.61 -81.84 -18.15
C GLN A 621 12.43 -80.84 -19.31
N ILE A 622 12.26 -81.31 -20.55
CA ILE A 622 12.00 -80.44 -21.72
C ILE A 622 10.71 -79.64 -21.52
N ALA A 623 9.66 -80.29 -21.06
CA ALA A 623 8.38 -79.64 -20.92
C ALA A 623 8.33 -78.66 -19.73
N GLU A 624 8.94 -79.01 -18.59
CA GLU A 624 9.09 -78.10 -17.45
C GLU A 624 9.88 -76.84 -17.85
N ARG A 625 11.00 -77.01 -18.58
CA ARG A 625 11.82 -75.88 -19.05
C ARG A 625 11.11 -75.06 -20.14
N SER A 626 10.37 -75.68 -21.05
CA SER A 626 9.58 -74.97 -22.08
C SER A 626 8.47 -74.13 -21.44
N ALA A 627 7.76 -74.67 -20.45
CA ALA A 627 6.75 -73.93 -19.69
C ALA A 627 7.36 -72.75 -18.92
N ASN A 628 8.58 -72.91 -18.37
CA ASN A 628 9.30 -71.81 -17.73
C ASN A 628 9.67 -70.70 -18.73
N ALA A 629 10.14 -71.04 -19.93
CA ALA A 629 10.44 -70.07 -21.00
C ALA A 629 9.18 -69.30 -21.44
N GLU A 630 8.03 -69.99 -21.57
CA GLU A 630 6.76 -69.36 -21.92
C GLU A 630 6.24 -68.44 -20.81
N ARG A 631 6.39 -68.84 -19.53
CA ARG A 631 6.09 -67.98 -18.37
C ARG A 631 6.95 -66.72 -18.39
N LEU A 632 8.26 -66.85 -18.59
CA LEU A 632 9.18 -65.71 -18.70
C LEU A 632 8.81 -64.80 -19.87
N ALA A 633 8.36 -65.35 -21.01
CA ALA A 633 7.88 -64.57 -22.15
C ALA A 633 6.62 -63.75 -21.80
N LYS A 634 5.63 -64.35 -21.14
CA LYS A 634 4.42 -63.66 -20.66
C LYS A 634 4.77 -62.56 -19.64
N GLU A 635 5.73 -62.79 -18.75
CA GLU A 635 6.21 -61.78 -17.81
C GLU A 635 6.91 -60.60 -18.49
N ILE A 636 7.76 -60.86 -19.50
CA ILE A 636 8.42 -59.82 -20.28
C ILE A 636 7.39 -58.96 -21.02
N LEU A 637 6.39 -59.57 -21.65
CA LEU A 637 5.32 -58.85 -22.35
C LEU A 637 4.49 -57.98 -21.38
N ASN A 638 4.20 -58.49 -20.18
CA ASN A 638 3.52 -57.71 -19.14
C ASN A 638 4.35 -56.50 -18.68
N LEU A 639 5.68 -56.67 -18.56
CA LEU A 639 6.59 -55.56 -18.26
C LEU A 639 6.57 -54.52 -19.39
N ASP A 640 6.70 -54.97 -20.64
CA ASP A 640 6.77 -54.09 -21.82
C ASP A 640 5.50 -53.27 -22.02
N GLU A 641 4.33 -53.87 -21.85
CA GLU A 641 3.05 -53.20 -22.11
C GLU A 641 2.44 -52.55 -20.85
N LYS A 642 2.08 -53.36 -19.85
CA LYS A 642 1.25 -52.90 -18.73
C LYS A 642 2.06 -52.09 -17.72
N VAL A 643 3.23 -52.59 -17.33
CA VAL A 643 4.06 -51.93 -16.31
C VAL A 643 4.67 -50.64 -16.85
N THR A 644 5.16 -50.62 -18.10
CA THR A 644 5.64 -49.38 -18.75
C THR A 644 4.56 -48.31 -18.83
N ARG A 645 3.35 -48.64 -19.30
CA ARG A 645 2.23 -47.68 -19.36
C ARG A 645 1.82 -47.18 -17.98
N ALA A 646 1.81 -48.06 -16.97
CA ALA A 646 1.53 -47.66 -15.59
C ALA A 646 2.61 -46.70 -15.07
N LEU A 647 3.89 -46.97 -15.33
CA LEU A 647 5.00 -46.12 -14.93
C LEU A 647 4.90 -44.72 -15.57
N GLU A 648 4.67 -44.64 -16.87
CA GLU A 648 4.49 -43.35 -17.58
C GLU A 648 3.31 -42.56 -17.01
N LYS A 649 2.19 -43.23 -16.76
CA LYS A 649 1.01 -42.61 -16.13
C LYS A 649 1.32 -42.07 -14.74
N GLN A 650 2.04 -42.82 -13.90
CA GLN A 650 2.38 -42.36 -12.56
C GLN A 650 3.43 -41.24 -12.58
N LYS A 651 4.40 -41.25 -13.51
CA LYS A 651 5.35 -40.15 -13.71
C LYS A 651 4.65 -38.86 -14.15
N ALA A 652 3.70 -38.95 -15.08
CA ALA A 652 2.87 -37.80 -15.46
C ALA A 652 2.10 -37.24 -14.25
N LYS A 653 1.51 -38.13 -13.43
CA LYS A 653 0.82 -37.73 -12.20
C LYS A 653 1.74 -37.05 -11.18
N GLN A 654 3.03 -37.42 -11.08
CA GLN A 654 3.99 -36.73 -10.20
C GLN A 654 4.18 -35.27 -10.62
N VAL A 655 4.34 -35.03 -11.92
CA VAL A 655 4.49 -33.68 -12.46
C VAL A 655 3.20 -32.88 -12.27
N ASP A 656 2.02 -33.47 -12.51
CA ASP A 656 0.74 -32.79 -12.28
C ASP A 656 0.56 -32.38 -10.81
N LEU A 657 0.84 -33.28 -9.86
CA LEU A 657 0.78 -33.00 -8.41
C LEU A 657 1.78 -31.91 -7.99
N TYR A 658 2.96 -31.88 -8.60
CA TYR A 658 3.94 -30.82 -8.38
C TYR A 658 3.39 -29.46 -8.83
N LEU A 659 2.77 -29.40 -10.02
CA LEU A 659 2.16 -28.19 -10.55
C LEU A 659 0.93 -27.73 -9.73
N ASP A 660 0.20 -28.66 -9.12
CA ASP A 660 -0.93 -28.34 -8.24
C ASP A 660 -0.50 -27.56 -6.98
N VAL A 661 0.74 -27.71 -6.52
CA VAL A 661 1.29 -26.86 -5.46
C VAL A 661 1.35 -25.40 -5.91
N PHE A 662 1.79 -25.13 -7.14
CA PHE A 662 1.88 -23.78 -7.68
C PHE A 662 0.50 -23.18 -7.94
N LYS A 663 -0.51 -24.00 -8.27
CA LYS A 663 -1.91 -23.55 -8.34
C LYS A 663 -2.42 -23.07 -6.98
N ALA A 664 -2.12 -23.81 -5.90
CA ALA A 664 -2.49 -23.41 -4.55
C ALA A 664 -1.77 -22.11 -4.14
N LEU A 665 -0.47 -22.00 -4.43
CA LEU A 665 0.32 -20.79 -4.19
C LEU A 665 -0.19 -19.56 -4.96
N SER A 666 -0.64 -19.74 -6.21
CA SER A 666 -1.21 -18.65 -7.00
C SER A 666 -2.55 -18.14 -6.44
N ALA A 667 -3.33 -19.02 -5.81
CA ALA A 667 -4.54 -18.60 -5.09
C ALA A 667 -4.20 -17.75 -3.85
N ASP A 668 -3.16 -18.10 -3.09
CA ASP A 668 -2.67 -17.28 -1.98
C ASP A 668 -2.17 -15.91 -2.47
N GLU A 669 -1.42 -15.90 -3.58
CA GLU A 669 -0.91 -14.68 -4.20
C GLU A 669 -2.07 -13.73 -4.58
N ALA A 670 -3.14 -14.27 -5.16
CA ALA A 670 -4.35 -13.50 -5.48
C ALA A 670 -5.05 -12.98 -4.21
N GLY A 671 -5.19 -13.81 -3.17
CA GLY A 671 -5.79 -13.42 -1.90
C GLY A 671 -4.99 -12.36 -1.14
N LEU A 672 -3.67 -12.34 -1.28
CA LEU A 672 -2.81 -11.28 -0.74
C LEU A 672 -2.87 -10.00 -1.57
N LYS A 673 -2.90 -10.10 -2.91
CA LYS A 673 -3.14 -8.94 -3.78
C LYS A 673 -4.46 -8.26 -3.46
N GLU A 674 -5.51 -9.03 -3.19
CA GLU A 674 -6.80 -8.51 -2.73
C GLU A 674 -6.70 -7.81 -1.36
N LEU A 675 -5.93 -8.37 -0.42
CA LEU A 675 -5.77 -7.78 0.91
C LEU A 675 -5.05 -6.41 0.87
N TYR A 676 -4.12 -6.24 -0.06
CA TYR A 676 -3.41 -4.98 -0.29
C TYR A 676 -4.11 -4.05 -1.29
N SER A 677 -5.17 -4.48 -1.97
CA SER A 677 -5.86 -3.63 -2.96
C SER A 677 -6.41 -2.34 -2.36
N PRO A 678 -6.97 -2.28 -1.13
CA PRO A 678 -7.44 -1.02 -0.57
C PRO A 678 -6.31 -0.01 -0.37
N MET A 679 -5.09 -0.49 -0.06
CA MET A 679 -3.91 0.36 0.04
C MET A 679 -3.52 0.88 -1.35
N GLN A 680 -3.51 0.01 -2.36
CA GLN A 680 -3.19 0.38 -3.75
C GLN A 680 -4.21 1.40 -4.30
N ASP A 681 -5.51 1.17 -4.08
CA ASP A 681 -6.58 2.07 -4.48
C ASP A 681 -6.47 3.43 -3.75
N ALA A 682 -6.16 3.42 -2.45
CA ALA A 682 -5.93 4.65 -1.69
C ALA A 682 -4.72 5.42 -2.24
N ILE A 683 -3.62 4.74 -2.57
CA ILE A 683 -2.44 5.35 -3.21
C ILE A 683 -2.80 5.95 -4.57
N ASP A 684 -3.53 5.21 -5.40
CA ASP A 684 -3.87 5.59 -6.78
C ASP A 684 -4.84 6.80 -6.82
N GLN A 685 -5.76 6.91 -5.86
CA GLN A 685 -6.68 8.06 -5.73
C GLN A 685 -5.97 9.38 -5.41
N LEU A 686 -4.72 9.33 -4.94
CA LEU A 686 -3.98 10.50 -4.47
C LEU A 686 -3.15 11.19 -5.57
N GLY A 687 -3.17 10.66 -6.81
CA GLY A 687 -2.59 11.27 -8.02
C GLY A 687 -1.18 10.77 -8.40
N GLU A 688 -0.69 11.18 -9.57
CA GLU A 688 0.58 10.73 -10.21
C GLU A 688 1.88 11.07 -9.43
N GLU A 689 1.80 11.84 -8.33
CA GLU A 689 2.98 12.20 -7.52
C GLU A 689 3.38 11.11 -6.50
N MET A 690 2.53 10.09 -6.31
CA MET A 690 2.76 9.01 -5.36
C MET A 690 3.62 7.90 -5.93
N GLN A 691 4.60 7.45 -5.16
CA GLN A 691 5.56 6.45 -5.62
C GLN A 691 5.46 5.09 -4.93
N PHE A 692 4.35 4.80 -4.23
CA PHE A 692 4.18 3.52 -3.56
C PHE A 692 3.59 2.45 -4.48
N SER A 693 4.10 1.22 -4.40
CA SER A 693 3.46 0.06 -5.02
C SER A 693 3.72 -1.21 -4.21
N VAL A 694 2.78 -2.14 -4.26
CA VAL A 694 2.94 -3.46 -3.63
C VAL A 694 3.14 -4.50 -4.73
N SER A 695 4.20 -5.30 -4.62
CA SER A 695 4.40 -6.48 -5.45
C SER A 695 4.31 -7.72 -4.58
N VAL A 696 3.46 -8.66 -4.96
CA VAL A 696 3.41 -10.01 -4.36
C VAL A 696 4.09 -10.96 -5.34
N GLY A 697 4.96 -11.83 -4.84
CA GLY A 697 5.68 -12.79 -5.67
C GLY A 697 6.48 -13.82 -4.87
N TYR A 698 7.00 -14.81 -5.56
CA TYR A 698 7.70 -15.93 -4.93
C TYR A 698 9.15 -15.56 -4.56
N GLN A 699 9.47 -15.69 -3.28
CA GLN A 699 10.85 -15.72 -2.81
C GLN A 699 11.38 -17.15 -2.91
N ILE A 700 12.53 -17.29 -3.57
CA ILE A 700 13.13 -18.58 -3.91
C ILE A 700 14.49 -18.72 -3.22
N ASP A 701 14.58 -19.61 -2.23
CA ASP A 701 15.87 -20.01 -1.62
C ASP A 701 16.47 -21.21 -2.36
N ALA A 702 16.88 -20.97 -3.61
CA ALA A 702 17.49 -21.99 -4.45
C ALA A 702 18.81 -22.51 -3.87
N LYS A 703 19.53 -21.69 -3.10
CA LYS A 703 20.81 -22.06 -2.51
C LYS A 703 20.63 -23.15 -1.44
N SER A 704 19.75 -22.93 -0.47
CA SER A 704 19.43 -23.96 0.53
C SER A 704 18.88 -25.23 -0.11
N TRP A 705 18.07 -25.09 -1.17
CA TRP A 705 17.56 -26.23 -1.93
C TRP A 705 18.67 -27.04 -2.62
N LEU A 706 19.63 -26.37 -3.25
CA LEU A 706 20.78 -26.98 -3.92
C LEU A 706 21.79 -27.57 -2.93
N ASP A 707 21.99 -26.96 -1.76
CA ASP A 707 22.87 -27.49 -0.71
C ASP A 707 22.38 -28.85 -0.22
N ARG A 708 21.06 -29.06 -0.14
CA ARG A 708 20.47 -30.38 0.15
C ARG A 708 20.79 -31.44 -0.90
N SER A 709 21.14 -31.04 -2.13
CA SER A 709 21.51 -31.97 -3.20
C SER A 709 22.86 -32.63 -2.96
N ALA A 710 23.78 -31.96 -2.25
CA ALA A 710 25.15 -32.42 -2.04
C ALA A 710 25.22 -33.82 -1.40
N ARG A 711 24.26 -34.17 -0.54
CA ARG A 711 24.18 -35.49 0.10
C ARG A 711 24.00 -36.65 -0.88
N PHE A 712 23.53 -36.38 -2.09
CA PHE A 712 23.27 -37.41 -3.09
C PHE A 712 24.49 -37.72 -3.95
N PHE A 713 25.50 -36.86 -4.01
CA PHE A 713 26.68 -37.04 -4.85
C PHE A 713 27.82 -37.76 -4.11
N ASP A 714 28.46 -38.74 -4.75
CA ASP A 714 29.72 -39.32 -4.31
C ASP A 714 30.88 -38.71 -5.10
N GLY A 715 31.67 -37.84 -4.45
CA GLY A 715 32.81 -37.16 -5.08
C GLY A 715 33.92 -38.08 -5.60
N ARG A 716 33.87 -39.38 -5.29
CA ARG A 716 34.80 -40.38 -5.84
C ARG A 716 34.38 -40.90 -7.22
N ARG A 717 33.15 -40.63 -7.67
CA ARG A 717 32.64 -41.11 -8.96
C ARG A 717 32.96 -40.14 -10.09
N VAL A 718 33.43 -40.70 -11.21
CA VAL A 718 33.81 -39.93 -12.39
C VAL A 718 32.61 -39.15 -12.93
N GLY A 719 32.77 -37.83 -13.07
CA GLY A 719 31.73 -36.94 -13.60
C GLY A 719 30.68 -36.46 -12.59
N ALA A 720 30.76 -36.85 -11.31
CA ALA A 720 29.81 -36.41 -10.29
C ALA A 720 29.84 -34.89 -10.07
N GLU A 721 31.03 -34.28 -10.05
CA GLU A 721 31.20 -32.83 -9.90
C GLU A 721 30.66 -32.06 -11.11
N ALA A 722 31.03 -32.47 -12.33
CA ALA A 722 30.47 -31.88 -13.55
C ALA A 722 28.94 -32.00 -13.63
N LYS A 723 28.37 -33.10 -13.12
CA LYS A 723 26.91 -33.29 -13.08
C LYS A 723 26.25 -32.37 -12.06
N ARG A 724 26.91 -32.10 -10.93
CA ARG A 724 26.44 -31.12 -9.94
C ARG A 724 26.41 -29.71 -10.52
N GLU A 725 27.47 -29.30 -11.22
CA GLU A 725 27.53 -27.99 -11.90
C GLU A 725 26.48 -27.85 -13.01
N GLU A 726 26.18 -28.93 -13.74
CA GLU A 726 25.09 -28.96 -14.73
C GLU A 726 23.72 -28.72 -14.06
N ILE A 727 23.45 -29.42 -12.96
CA ILE A 727 22.22 -29.28 -12.17
C ILE A 727 22.08 -27.86 -11.61
N GLU A 728 23.14 -27.33 -10.99
CA GLU A 728 23.17 -25.97 -10.44
C GLU A 728 22.88 -24.93 -11.53
N ARG A 729 23.51 -25.06 -12.70
CA ARG A 729 23.26 -24.17 -13.84
C ARG A 729 21.83 -24.23 -14.35
N ILE A 730 21.24 -25.42 -14.49
CA ILE A 730 19.83 -25.57 -14.93
C ILE A 730 18.90 -24.92 -13.90
N VAL A 731 19.17 -25.13 -12.61
CA VAL A 731 18.37 -24.56 -11.54
C VAL A 731 18.41 -23.04 -11.58
N GLU A 732 19.60 -22.44 -11.63
CA GLU A 732 19.77 -20.99 -11.62
C GLU A 732 19.25 -20.31 -12.91
N THR A 733 19.49 -20.91 -14.07
CA THR A 733 19.17 -20.27 -15.36
C THR A 733 17.77 -20.58 -15.88
N LYS A 734 17.12 -21.65 -15.41
CA LYS A 734 15.80 -22.09 -15.90
C LYS A 734 14.76 -22.20 -14.80
N LEU A 735 15.01 -23.01 -13.76
CA LEU A 735 14.01 -23.24 -12.70
C LEU A 735 13.74 -22.01 -11.86
N VAL A 736 14.77 -21.28 -11.42
CA VAL A 736 14.58 -20.06 -10.60
C VAL A 736 13.75 -19.00 -11.33
N PRO A 737 14.04 -18.65 -12.60
CA PRO A 737 13.15 -17.78 -13.38
C PRO A 737 11.73 -18.33 -13.54
N ALA A 738 11.57 -19.63 -13.79
CA ALA A 738 10.26 -20.25 -13.95
C ALA A 738 9.44 -20.17 -12.65
N TRP A 739 10.01 -20.55 -11.51
CA TRP A 739 9.38 -20.45 -10.20
C TRP A 739 9.00 -19.01 -9.86
N LYS A 740 9.88 -18.03 -10.14
CA LYS A 740 9.58 -16.60 -9.92
C LYS A 740 8.43 -16.09 -10.79
N SER A 741 8.24 -16.66 -11.99
CA SER A 741 7.17 -16.21 -12.89
C SER A 741 5.78 -16.67 -12.46
N GLY A 742 5.67 -17.78 -11.71
CA GLY A 742 4.39 -18.38 -11.33
C GLY A 742 3.63 -19.04 -12.50
N ASP A 743 4.16 -18.99 -13.72
CA ASP A 743 3.51 -19.55 -14.90
C ASP A 743 3.68 -21.07 -14.93
N LEU A 744 2.56 -21.78 -14.87
CA LEU A 744 2.52 -23.25 -14.81
C LEU A 744 3.17 -23.92 -16.03
N GLU A 745 3.05 -23.34 -17.23
CA GLU A 745 3.65 -23.92 -18.45
C GLU A 745 5.17 -23.73 -18.47
N ASN A 746 5.64 -22.55 -18.04
CA ASN A 746 7.08 -22.29 -17.90
C ASN A 746 7.71 -23.19 -16.83
N ILE A 747 7.03 -23.34 -15.68
CA ILE A 747 7.48 -24.23 -14.59
C ILE A 747 7.52 -25.67 -15.08
N LYS A 748 6.47 -26.16 -15.74
CA LYS A 748 6.41 -27.51 -16.29
C LYS A 748 7.56 -27.77 -17.26
N THR A 749 7.75 -26.88 -18.23
CA THR A 749 8.80 -27.03 -19.26
C THR A 749 10.20 -27.07 -18.64
N ALA A 750 10.50 -26.13 -17.74
CA ALA A 750 11.79 -26.08 -17.06
C ALA A 750 12.03 -27.31 -16.15
N PHE A 751 10.97 -27.79 -15.49
CA PHE A 751 11.03 -28.94 -14.60
C PHE A 751 11.18 -30.28 -15.34
N GLU A 752 10.49 -30.46 -16.47
CA GLU A 752 10.68 -31.63 -17.33
C GLU A 752 12.11 -31.69 -17.90
N GLU A 753 12.69 -30.56 -18.28
CA GLU A 753 14.09 -30.48 -18.71
C GLU A 753 15.04 -30.85 -17.55
N PHE A 754 14.77 -30.35 -16.34
CA PHE A 754 15.53 -30.70 -15.15
C PHE A 754 15.45 -32.21 -14.83
N LEU A 755 14.25 -32.80 -14.89
CA LEU A 755 14.05 -34.24 -14.69
C LEU A 755 14.82 -35.07 -15.72
N ALA A 756 14.85 -34.63 -16.98
CA ALA A 756 15.62 -35.26 -18.04
C ALA A 756 17.13 -35.16 -17.81
N ALA A 757 17.61 -34.01 -17.30
CA ALA A 757 19.02 -33.83 -16.96
C ALA A 757 19.44 -34.70 -15.77
N VAL A 758 18.64 -34.76 -14.70
CA VAL A 758 18.97 -35.59 -13.53
C VAL A 758 18.91 -37.08 -13.88
N ASP A 759 17.89 -37.52 -14.63
CA ASP A 759 17.58 -38.93 -14.90
C ASP A 759 17.59 -39.78 -13.61
N ILE A 760 16.52 -39.66 -12.84
CA ILE A 760 16.33 -40.32 -11.53
C ILE A 760 16.64 -41.83 -11.59
N ARG A 761 16.42 -42.48 -12.73
CA ARG A 761 16.69 -43.91 -12.89
C ARG A 761 18.17 -44.24 -12.79
N SER A 762 19.02 -43.54 -13.54
CA SER A 762 20.45 -43.85 -13.64
C SER A 762 21.34 -43.02 -12.70
N PHE A 763 20.82 -41.94 -12.13
CA PHE A 763 21.56 -41.05 -11.24
C PHE A 763 22.20 -41.78 -10.03
N PRO A 764 21.48 -42.60 -9.23
CA PRO A 764 22.08 -43.24 -8.06
C PRO A 764 23.22 -44.21 -8.41
N GLU A 765 23.20 -44.81 -9.60
CA GLU A 765 24.23 -45.74 -10.08
C GLU A 765 25.47 -45.04 -10.66
N LYS A 766 25.29 -43.86 -11.28
CA LYS A 766 26.38 -43.12 -11.93
C LYS A 766 27.05 -42.09 -11.02
N PHE A 767 26.27 -41.42 -10.18
CA PHE A 767 26.73 -40.26 -9.40
C PHE A 767 26.41 -40.36 -7.91
N GLY A 768 25.47 -41.25 -7.55
CA GLY A 768 24.95 -41.46 -6.19
C GLY A 768 25.96 -41.94 -5.13
N THR A 769 25.69 -41.61 -3.87
CA THR A 769 26.30 -42.31 -2.71
C THR A 769 25.71 -43.72 -2.53
N SER A 770 26.37 -44.58 -1.77
CA SER A 770 25.90 -45.95 -1.49
C SER A 770 24.59 -46.02 -0.68
N LYS A 771 24.13 -44.90 -0.12
CA LYS A 771 22.86 -44.80 0.63
C LYS A 771 21.75 -44.09 -0.14
N SER A 772 22.04 -43.47 -1.28
CA SER A 772 21.06 -42.68 -2.04
C SER A 772 20.02 -43.59 -2.70
N SER A 773 18.76 -43.52 -2.26
CA SER A 773 17.65 -44.20 -2.94
C SER A 773 17.01 -43.30 -4.01
N ARG A 774 16.35 -43.89 -5.02
CA ARG A 774 15.58 -43.15 -6.02
C ARG A 774 14.44 -42.36 -5.38
N VAL A 775 13.80 -42.93 -4.35
CA VAL A 775 12.74 -42.28 -3.58
C VAL A 775 13.23 -41.00 -2.89
N GLU A 776 14.34 -41.05 -2.16
CA GLU A 776 14.89 -39.86 -1.48
C GLU A 776 15.33 -38.78 -2.47
N LEU A 777 15.85 -39.18 -3.65
CA LEU A 777 16.20 -38.26 -4.73
C LEU A 777 14.94 -37.58 -5.28
N SER A 778 13.86 -38.33 -5.52
CA SER A 778 12.56 -37.77 -5.90
C SER A 778 11.99 -36.85 -4.82
N ASP A 779 12.04 -37.24 -3.55
CA ASP A 779 11.55 -36.40 -2.43
C ASP A 779 12.24 -35.03 -2.40
N TRP A 780 13.54 -34.97 -2.72
CA TRP A 780 14.25 -33.70 -2.85
C TRP A 780 13.84 -32.92 -4.10
N ILE A 781 13.86 -33.55 -5.28
CA ILE A 781 13.52 -32.90 -6.57
C ILE A 781 12.13 -32.27 -6.54
N TYR A 782 11.16 -32.96 -5.95
CA TYR A 782 9.77 -32.52 -5.86
C TYR A 782 9.48 -31.69 -4.60
N SER A 783 10.49 -31.38 -3.78
CA SER A 783 10.29 -30.54 -2.59
C SER A 783 10.08 -29.07 -2.95
N VAL A 784 9.12 -28.44 -2.27
CA VAL A 784 8.69 -27.05 -2.49
C VAL A 784 9.03 -26.13 -1.31
N ASP A 785 9.76 -26.65 -0.30
CA ASP A 785 10.13 -25.91 0.92
C ASP A 785 11.00 -24.66 0.66
N HIS A 786 11.51 -24.50 -0.56
CA HIS A 786 12.37 -23.39 -0.98
C HIS A 786 11.61 -22.23 -1.61
N ILE A 787 10.28 -22.34 -1.68
CA ILE A 787 9.38 -21.39 -2.31
C ILE A 787 8.45 -20.84 -1.23
N GLU A 788 8.61 -19.57 -0.94
CA GLU A 788 7.73 -18.85 -0.03
C GLU A 788 7.08 -17.68 -0.75
N LEU A 789 5.84 -17.39 -0.39
CA LEU A 789 5.17 -16.21 -0.90
C LEU A 789 5.70 -15.02 -0.11
N SER A 790 6.30 -14.07 -0.81
CA SER A 790 6.73 -12.79 -0.23
C SER A 790 5.92 -11.67 -0.83
N TYR A 791 5.77 -10.59 -0.08
CA TYR A 791 5.31 -9.33 -0.63
C TYR A 791 6.37 -8.28 -0.33
N LYS A 792 6.52 -7.36 -1.28
CA LYS A 792 7.48 -6.28 -1.19
C LYS A 792 6.78 -4.98 -1.50
N ILE A 793 6.93 -4.04 -0.57
CA ILE A 793 6.46 -2.68 -0.76
C ILE A 793 7.60 -1.90 -1.41
N HIS A 794 7.26 -1.15 -2.44
CA HIS A 794 8.16 -0.28 -3.17
C HIS A 794 7.79 1.16 -2.91
N TYR A 795 8.80 2.02 -2.85
CA TYR A 795 8.67 3.48 -2.89
C TYR A 795 9.63 4.00 -3.96
N ALA A 796 9.17 4.86 -4.87
CA ALA A 796 9.97 5.34 -6.01
C ALA A 796 10.44 4.22 -6.94
N GLY A 797 9.71 3.11 -7.00
CA GLY A 797 10.14 1.89 -7.71
C GLY A 797 11.28 1.13 -7.04
N THR A 798 11.66 1.50 -5.80
CA THR A 798 12.70 0.83 -5.02
C THR A 798 12.08 0.10 -3.83
N GLU A 799 12.45 -1.16 -3.58
CA GLU A 799 11.98 -1.90 -2.40
C GLU A 799 12.39 -1.19 -1.10
N LEU A 800 11.52 -1.23 -0.07
CA LEU A 800 11.76 -0.56 1.22
C LEU A 800 13.12 -0.92 1.85
N GLU A 801 13.53 -2.18 1.73
CA GLU A 801 14.80 -2.69 2.25
C GLU A 801 16.02 -2.02 1.61
N TYR A 802 15.90 -1.54 0.37
CA TYR A 802 16.99 -0.86 -0.35
C TYR A 802 16.92 0.67 -0.27
N LEU A 803 15.92 1.22 0.39
CA LEU A 803 15.83 2.66 0.59
C LEU A 803 16.91 3.18 1.53
N SER A 804 17.41 4.38 1.23
CA SER A 804 18.26 5.13 2.17
C SER A 804 17.49 5.47 3.45
N PRO A 805 18.16 5.65 4.61
CA PRO A 805 17.50 6.06 5.84
C PRO A 805 16.61 7.30 5.69
N GLY A 806 17.06 8.28 4.90
CA GLY A 806 16.24 9.47 4.62
C GLY A 806 14.98 9.12 3.82
N THR A 807 15.11 8.35 2.73
CA THR A 807 13.96 7.97 1.91
C THR A 807 12.96 7.10 2.67
N ARG A 808 13.42 6.22 3.57
CA ARG A 808 12.55 5.44 4.48
C ARG A 808 11.73 6.35 5.40
N GLY A 809 12.36 7.41 5.93
CA GLY A 809 11.68 8.39 6.79
C GLY A 809 10.57 9.14 6.05
N ILE A 810 10.83 9.55 4.80
CA ILE A 810 9.80 10.16 3.95
C ILE A 810 8.67 9.17 3.69
N ALA A 811 8.98 7.94 3.26
CA ALA A 811 7.98 6.93 2.98
C ALA A 811 7.04 6.71 4.18
N LEU A 812 7.60 6.58 5.39
CA LEU A 812 6.82 6.44 6.62
C LEU A 812 5.90 7.65 6.87
N LEU A 813 6.44 8.86 6.82
CA LEU A 813 5.69 10.09 7.08
C LEU A 813 4.56 10.26 6.07
N VAL A 814 4.84 10.01 4.80
CA VAL A 814 3.85 10.03 3.73
C VAL A 814 2.73 9.04 4.03
N LEU A 815 3.03 7.79 4.40
CA LEU A 815 1.98 6.83 4.78
C LEU A 815 1.10 7.30 5.95
N TYR A 816 1.68 7.89 7.00
CA TYR A 816 0.91 8.47 8.12
C TYR A 816 0.06 9.67 7.72
N LEU A 817 0.53 10.50 6.78
CA LEU A 817 -0.22 11.65 6.27
C LEU A 817 -1.38 11.22 5.36
N LEU A 818 -1.21 10.13 4.60
CA LEU A 818 -2.14 9.67 3.57
C LEU A 818 -3.14 8.61 4.02
N MET A 819 -2.67 7.54 4.67
CA MET A 819 -3.53 6.38 4.94
C MET A 819 -4.51 6.63 6.09
N ASP A 820 -4.31 7.71 6.83
CA ASP A 820 -5.07 8.04 8.03
C ASP A 820 -6.28 8.93 7.73
N GLU A 821 -6.87 8.93 6.52
CA GLU A 821 -7.96 9.85 6.11
C GLU A 821 -9.16 9.90 7.08
N ASP A 822 -9.52 8.76 7.68
CA ASP A 822 -10.64 8.68 8.63
C ASP A 822 -10.25 9.06 10.07
N ASP A 823 -8.95 9.14 10.38
CA ASP A 823 -8.45 9.54 11.69
C ASP A 823 -8.18 11.05 11.73
N THR A 824 -9.06 11.75 12.42
CA THR A 824 -8.99 13.22 12.59
C THR A 824 -8.19 13.65 13.81
N ARG A 825 -7.61 12.70 14.58
CA ARG A 825 -6.81 13.03 15.77
C ARG A 825 -5.62 13.93 15.41
N PRO A 826 -5.13 14.79 16.32
CA PRO A 826 -3.94 15.56 16.08
C PRO A 826 -2.71 14.68 15.83
N LEU A 827 -1.89 15.06 14.86
CA LEU A 827 -0.62 14.42 14.55
C LEU A 827 0.54 15.29 15.04
N LEU A 828 1.27 14.78 16.02
CA LEU A 828 2.49 15.39 16.55
C LEU A 828 3.67 14.76 15.80
N ILE A 829 4.53 15.58 15.19
CA ILE A 829 5.70 15.12 14.45
C ILE A 829 6.93 15.86 14.95
N ASP A 830 7.94 15.15 15.44
CA ASP A 830 9.17 15.75 15.97
C ASP A 830 10.38 15.50 15.07
N GLN A 831 10.90 16.59 14.48
CA GLN A 831 12.08 16.63 13.60
C GLN A 831 12.12 15.51 12.54
N PRO A 832 11.06 15.40 11.70
CA PRO A 832 11.02 14.39 10.63
C PRO A 832 12.16 14.55 9.61
N GLU A 833 12.75 15.74 9.50
CA GLU A 833 13.76 16.10 8.51
C GLU A 833 15.20 15.68 8.85
N GLY A 834 15.48 15.12 10.03
CA GLY A 834 16.85 14.97 10.55
C GLY A 834 17.84 14.29 9.58
N ASN A 835 17.35 13.39 8.72
CA ASN A 835 18.14 12.66 7.72
C ASN A 835 17.75 13.00 6.26
N LEU A 836 17.03 14.10 6.02
CA LEU A 836 16.46 14.48 4.72
C LEU A 836 17.16 15.69 4.12
N ASP A 837 17.37 15.69 2.81
CA ASP A 837 17.81 16.88 2.08
C ASP A 837 16.63 17.83 1.80
N ASN A 838 16.92 19.13 1.69
CA ASN A 838 15.89 20.15 1.49
C ASN A 838 15.08 19.98 0.19
N SER A 839 15.67 19.44 -0.88
CA SER A 839 14.94 19.21 -2.13
C SER A 839 13.92 18.10 -1.96
N SER A 840 14.28 17.01 -1.28
CA SER A 840 13.35 15.91 -0.98
C SER A 840 12.24 16.35 -0.04
N VAL A 841 12.54 17.12 1.01
CA VAL A 841 11.52 17.70 1.91
C VAL A 841 10.50 18.54 1.12
N TYR A 842 11.00 19.46 0.27
CA TYR A 842 10.13 20.34 -0.50
C TYR A 842 9.23 19.57 -1.48
N LYS A 843 9.80 18.64 -2.25
CA LYS A 843 9.05 17.91 -3.29
C LYS A 843 8.15 16.82 -2.73
N GLN A 844 8.58 16.13 -1.67
CA GLN A 844 7.94 14.90 -1.20
C GLN A 844 7.19 15.03 0.12
N LEU A 845 7.33 16.11 0.91
CA LEU A 845 6.56 16.24 2.17
C LEU A 845 5.61 17.44 2.18
N VAL A 846 6.01 18.57 1.60
CA VAL A 846 5.20 19.79 1.59
C VAL A 846 3.80 19.56 1.00
N PRO A 847 3.62 18.91 -0.18
CA PRO A 847 2.28 18.68 -0.72
C PRO A 847 1.37 17.89 0.22
N TYR A 848 1.93 16.87 0.89
CA TYR A 848 1.15 16.01 1.80
C TYR A 848 0.81 16.69 3.11
N ILE A 849 1.72 17.48 3.68
CA ILE A 849 1.41 18.27 4.88
C ILE A 849 0.32 19.29 4.56
N ARG A 850 0.40 19.96 3.40
CA ARG A 850 -0.62 20.91 2.95
C ARG A 850 -1.99 20.28 2.75
N LYS A 851 -2.03 19.03 2.27
CA LYS A 851 -3.29 18.28 2.16
C LYS A 851 -3.79 17.83 3.54
N ALA A 852 -2.92 17.27 4.38
CA ALA A 852 -3.27 16.73 5.68
C ALA A 852 -3.72 17.81 6.68
N LYS A 853 -3.12 19.00 6.67
CA LYS A 853 -3.52 20.13 7.55
C LYS A 853 -4.95 20.63 7.29
N LYS A 854 -5.52 20.36 6.10
CA LYS A 854 -6.92 20.67 5.76
C LYS A 854 -7.92 19.65 6.35
N ARG A 855 -7.43 18.56 6.95
CA ARG A 855 -8.21 17.44 7.46
C ARG A 855 -8.05 17.20 8.96
N ARG A 856 -6.84 17.42 9.49
CA ARG A 856 -6.47 17.18 10.90
C ARG A 856 -5.52 18.28 11.39
N GLN A 857 -5.46 18.47 12.70
CA GLN A 857 -4.43 19.32 13.30
C GLN A 857 -3.06 18.62 13.24
N ILE A 858 -2.02 19.35 12.86
CA ILE A 858 -0.63 18.88 12.82
C ILE A 858 0.20 19.80 13.70
N ILE A 859 0.92 19.25 14.66
CA ILE A 859 1.90 19.98 15.47
C ILE A 859 3.28 19.48 15.08
N LEU A 860 4.01 20.30 14.35
CA LEU A 860 5.26 19.95 13.69
C LEU A 860 6.44 20.68 14.34
N ILE A 861 7.32 19.93 14.98
CA ILE A 861 8.57 20.46 15.50
C ILE A 861 9.61 20.35 14.39
N THR A 862 10.17 21.48 13.98
CA THR A 862 11.10 21.50 12.85
C THR A 862 12.11 22.63 12.95
N HIS A 863 13.21 22.49 12.22
CA HIS A 863 14.17 23.55 11.92
C HIS A 863 14.30 23.79 10.41
N ASN A 864 13.39 23.22 9.60
CA ASN A 864 13.42 23.33 8.15
C ASN A 864 12.44 24.42 7.67
N PRO A 865 12.91 25.48 6.97
CA PRO A 865 12.04 26.54 6.47
C PRO A 865 10.99 26.03 5.47
N ASN A 866 11.24 24.95 4.72
CA ASN A 866 10.27 24.39 3.79
C ASN A 866 9.05 23.79 4.51
N LEU A 867 9.25 23.25 5.72
CA LEU A 867 8.18 22.64 6.52
C LEU A 867 7.33 23.67 7.27
N VAL A 868 7.73 24.95 7.25
CA VAL A 868 7.02 26.06 7.91
C VAL A 868 6.46 27.05 6.88
N VAL A 869 7.33 27.54 5.99
CA VAL A 869 7.01 28.59 5.02
C VAL A 869 6.31 28.01 3.79
N ALA A 870 6.87 26.97 3.16
CA ALA A 870 6.28 26.39 1.95
C ALA A 870 4.99 25.60 2.22
N THR A 871 4.78 25.18 3.47
CA THR A 871 3.54 24.56 3.94
C THR A 871 2.47 25.57 4.37
N ASP A 872 2.76 26.88 4.37
CA ASP A 872 1.88 27.95 4.83
C ASP A 872 1.34 27.69 6.25
N ALA A 873 2.22 27.53 7.25
CA ALA A 873 1.80 27.22 8.62
C ALA A 873 0.82 28.27 9.18
N GLU A 874 -0.30 27.81 9.74
CA GLU A 874 -1.33 28.66 10.33
C GLU A 874 -0.89 29.30 11.65
N GLN A 875 0.03 28.67 12.36
CA GLN A 875 0.64 29.22 13.57
C GLN A 875 2.10 28.78 13.64
N VAL A 876 2.95 29.68 14.08
CA VAL A 876 4.33 29.38 14.45
C VAL A 876 4.51 29.70 15.93
N ILE A 877 5.05 28.73 16.67
CA ILE A 877 5.45 28.86 18.06
C ILE A 877 6.96 28.98 18.10
N ILE A 878 7.45 30.07 18.66
CA ILE A 878 8.87 30.32 18.90
C ILE A 878 9.18 29.85 20.32
N ALA A 879 9.92 28.75 20.42
CA ALA A 879 10.45 28.27 21.68
C ALA A 879 11.77 28.98 21.99
N THR A 880 11.88 29.55 23.18
CA THR A 880 13.11 30.16 23.71
C THR A 880 13.45 29.56 25.08
N ALA A 881 14.74 29.58 25.43
CA ALA A 881 15.21 29.06 26.71
C ALA A 881 16.18 30.03 27.35
N GLU A 882 15.80 30.56 28.51
CA GLU A 882 16.66 31.37 29.35
C GLU A 882 17.36 30.48 30.39
N ARG A 883 18.60 30.82 30.73
CA ARG A 883 19.38 30.10 31.75
C ARG A 883 19.62 31.01 32.96
N PRO A 884 18.64 31.15 33.86
CA PRO A 884 18.80 31.97 35.05
C PRO A 884 19.85 31.35 35.98
N THR A 885 20.62 32.20 36.67
CA THR A 885 21.64 31.77 37.65
C THR A 885 21.04 31.15 38.92
N THR A 886 19.73 31.29 39.11
CA THR A 886 18.98 30.86 40.31
C THR A 886 18.58 29.38 40.28
N GLN A 887 18.70 28.68 39.15
CA GLN A 887 18.36 27.26 39.02
C GLN A 887 19.28 26.54 38.01
N PRO A 888 19.49 25.22 38.14
CA PRO A 888 20.42 24.47 37.28
C PRO A 888 19.85 24.10 35.90
N TYR A 889 18.57 24.36 35.65
CA TYR A 889 17.84 24.02 34.42
C TYR A 889 17.27 25.27 33.72
N PRO A 890 17.06 25.23 32.39
CA PRO A 890 16.54 26.37 31.66
C PRO A 890 15.08 26.68 32.04
N CYS A 891 14.71 27.95 31.90
CA CYS A 891 13.33 28.42 31.92
C CYS A 891 12.88 28.59 30.46
N LEU A 892 11.85 27.85 30.06
CA LEU A 892 11.33 27.82 28.68
C LEU A 892 10.19 28.83 28.52
N ASN A 893 10.19 29.57 27.41
CA ASN A 893 9.10 30.45 27.01
C ASN A 893 8.62 30.12 25.59
N TYR A 894 7.32 30.33 25.35
CA TYR A 894 6.68 30.07 24.06
C TYR A 894 5.85 31.27 23.62
N ASP A 895 6.31 31.94 22.57
CA ASP A 895 5.58 33.03 21.92
C ASP A 895 4.98 32.51 20.61
N SER A 896 3.80 32.98 20.21
CA SER A 896 3.13 32.44 19.02
C SER A 896 2.35 33.49 18.22
N GLY A 897 2.17 33.23 16.92
CA GLY A 897 1.38 34.05 16.02
C GLY A 897 1.31 33.43 14.62
N GLY A 898 0.60 34.08 13.70
CA GLY A 898 0.60 33.71 12.28
C GLY A 898 1.97 33.92 11.63
N LEU A 899 2.21 33.29 10.48
CA LEU A 899 3.49 33.42 9.75
C LEU A 899 3.83 34.88 9.39
N GLU A 900 2.80 35.69 9.13
CA GLU A 900 2.90 37.12 8.84
C GLU A 900 3.07 38.01 10.08
N HIS A 901 2.91 37.46 11.28
CA HIS A 901 2.83 38.25 12.50
C HIS A 901 4.14 39.00 12.74
N SER A 902 4.04 40.32 12.94
CA SER A 902 5.17 41.21 13.16
C SER A 902 4.75 42.28 14.17
N VAL A 903 5.69 42.70 15.02
CA VAL A 903 5.43 43.67 16.10
C VAL A 903 6.14 44.99 15.79
N ALA A 904 5.37 46.06 15.64
CA ALA A 904 5.91 47.38 15.34
C ALA A 904 6.79 47.91 16.48
N GLY A 905 8.02 48.33 16.18
CA GLY A 905 8.93 48.95 17.14
C GLY A 905 9.77 47.97 17.99
N THR A 906 9.63 46.66 17.78
CA THR A 906 10.52 45.63 18.36
C THR A 906 11.15 44.80 17.25
N ASP A 907 12.39 44.33 17.45
CA ASP A 907 13.14 43.61 16.41
C ASP A 907 12.68 42.16 16.17
N MET A 908 11.69 41.64 16.90
CA MET A 908 11.36 40.20 16.91
C MET A 908 9.85 39.93 16.94
N GLY A 909 9.19 39.94 15.77
CA GLY A 909 7.91 39.25 15.55
C GLY A 909 8.11 37.82 15.05
N VAL A 910 7.02 37.11 14.73
CA VAL A 910 7.08 35.73 14.22
C VAL A 910 7.77 35.66 12.87
N ARG A 911 7.40 36.56 11.95
CA ARG A 911 8.00 36.62 10.62
C ARG A 911 9.52 36.83 10.70
N GLU A 912 9.94 37.76 11.55
CA GLU A 912 11.35 38.08 11.77
C GLU A 912 12.09 36.90 12.42
N ALA A 913 11.50 36.26 13.43
CA ALA A 913 12.05 35.09 14.11
C ALA A 913 12.19 33.88 13.18
N VAL A 914 11.21 33.62 12.30
CA VAL A 914 11.29 32.57 11.28
C VAL A 914 12.48 32.82 10.35
N CYS A 915 12.65 34.04 9.86
CA CYS A 915 13.78 34.40 8.99
C CYS A 915 15.12 34.29 9.73
N LEU A 916 15.18 34.72 10.99
CA LEU A 916 16.39 34.64 11.81
C LEU A 916 16.79 33.18 12.11
N LEU A 917 15.85 32.40 12.64
CA LEU A 917 16.12 31.06 13.17
C LEU A 917 16.28 29.99 12.09
N LEU A 918 15.55 30.09 10.98
CA LEU A 918 15.55 29.08 9.92
C LEU A 918 16.42 29.45 8.72
N GLU A 919 16.59 30.76 8.45
CA GLU A 919 17.31 31.25 7.27
C GLU A 919 18.56 32.08 7.62
N GLY A 920 18.88 32.24 8.91
CA GLY A 920 20.06 32.98 9.37
C GLY A 920 19.92 34.50 9.30
N GLY A 921 18.69 35.01 9.15
CA GLY A 921 18.35 36.44 9.14
C GLY A 921 18.24 37.06 7.75
N GLU A 922 17.64 38.24 7.71
CA GLU A 922 17.29 38.95 6.47
C GLU A 922 18.53 39.27 5.61
N ASP A 923 19.62 39.73 6.22
CA ASP A 923 20.86 40.04 5.51
C ASP A 923 21.46 38.81 4.84
N ALA A 924 21.47 37.67 5.53
CA ALA A 924 21.97 36.41 5.00
C ALA A 924 21.10 35.87 3.87
N PHE A 925 19.77 36.00 3.99
CA PHE A 925 18.82 35.63 2.96
C PHE A 925 18.99 36.48 1.70
N ARG A 926 18.98 37.82 1.83
CA ARG A 926 19.16 38.76 0.72
C ARG A 926 20.53 38.62 0.06
N ALA A 927 21.59 38.37 0.82
CA ALA A 927 22.92 38.12 0.25
C ALA A 927 22.96 36.85 -0.62
N ARG A 928 22.24 35.79 -0.23
CA ARG A 928 22.08 34.57 -1.02
C ARG A 928 21.26 34.83 -2.29
N GLU A 929 20.11 35.48 -2.16
CA GLU A 929 19.25 35.86 -3.30
C GLU A 929 20.04 36.68 -4.34
N ASN A 930 20.72 37.74 -3.90
CA ASN A 930 21.54 38.60 -4.76
C ASN A 930 22.66 37.81 -5.46
N ARG A 931 23.30 36.86 -4.75
CA ARG A 931 24.36 36.01 -5.33
C ARG A 931 23.83 35.02 -6.35
N TYR A 932 22.64 34.47 -6.14
CA TYR A 932 21.99 33.58 -7.11
C TYR A 932 21.49 34.34 -8.34
N SER A 933 21.17 35.63 -8.19
CA SER A 933 20.71 36.49 -9.30
C SER A 933 19.53 35.85 -10.04
N LEU A 934 18.57 35.30 -9.29
CA LEU A 934 17.39 34.66 -9.86
C LEU A 934 16.56 35.71 -10.61
N VAL A 935 16.20 35.41 -11.86
CA VAL A 935 15.33 36.29 -12.65
C VAL A 935 13.89 36.07 -12.17
N GLN A 936 13.26 37.08 -11.60
CA GLN A 936 11.81 37.07 -11.37
C GLN A 936 11.12 37.11 -12.74
N LEU A 937 10.46 36.00 -13.11
CA LEU A 937 9.70 35.86 -14.36
C LEU A 937 8.31 36.49 -14.26
#